data_AF-A0A4Q6Y1S1-F1
#
_entry.id   AF-A0A4Q6Y1S1-F1
#
_cell.length_a   1.000
_cell.length_b   1.000
_cell.length_c   1.000
_cell.angle_alpha   90.00
_cell.angle_beta   90.00
_cell.angle_gamma   90.00
#
_symmetry.space_group_name_H-M   'P 1'
#
loop_
_entity.id
_entity.type
_entity.pdbx_description
1 polymer ?
#
loop_
_entity_poly.entity_id
_entity_poly.type
_entity_poly.pdbx_seq_one_letter_code
_entity_poly.pdbx_strand_id
1 'polypeptide(L)'
;MTKRESVTPEAEPAPPPRLQRDSAGLIGALANVPFYRIGDAEPMTVSPAYNALVETAVTVMNTGESIAVLCWPAGQTCLSGLVGLLALADVAAAPKKKFDKGGSKLIGCERPTGIRVALYPHARTTHTASREVQIDRDRLGSISIMHSTRHLAGDDDGGFKDYHQVLARVRKMTGKALDGSTYAEFEHPVLDEIVPHGSARSGCPQTGRLLWRTKSKTDLGSQSRNELADDPGRARFFLYTIHHTDALRRELAALTQPPDLLILDLTRKACNRLGRDWRDRAVKALEEIRTAMPTVGIMAVTEDPWTYDFERFDLLATKPAVKKARLTPAKSRIIFETEDAILTPATASPAVQWEGALRIKAGGFLGTLASVIDELRSINAKLRNAGDEASSEAVRTVMMKLKRAACLPGSLAEFSEFLETTANDVVAADTMTGYAIAAEMHELTGRDSAALDISPEIGDAKRRAAAVITAAERTTPMVSLLNEALAPALRSSSRTLFAFRNESLSDFAVARFGVEHPKLLERLDDNMIRFSTLHGLTDIGQLPYPARRQYKRAVVVAPTRASILQVLALPWLPDEVEFLADADTLRFAARDAVRLGTELSHMPIGARLTRFAKAANDRVSGIGGHVVQLDTADIPSDDVEFPSGGVVDLRSGYGGRGDKTTYELVLDRDRRILARPSTGIVVRNKH
;
A
#
# COMPACT_ATOMS: atom_id res chain seq x y z
N MET A 1 7.24 -59.56 36.74
CA MET A 1 8.07 -58.94 35.69
C MET A 1 7.40 -59.19 34.35
N THR A 2 6.71 -58.19 33.82
CA THR A 2 6.14 -58.21 32.47
C THR A 2 6.55 -56.91 31.81
N LYS A 3 7.42 -57.02 30.80
CA LYS A 3 7.93 -55.90 29.99
C LYS A 3 6.75 -55.20 29.32
N ARG A 4 6.52 -53.92 29.65
CA ARG A 4 5.77 -53.01 28.78
C ARG A 4 6.66 -52.70 27.59
N GLU A 5 6.29 -53.22 26.43
CA GLU A 5 6.88 -52.83 25.15
C GLU A 5 6.60 -51.35 24.92
N SER A 6 7.68 -50.59 24.77
CA SER A 6 7.66 -49.20 24.32
C SER A 6 7.23 -49.17 22.86
N VAL A 7 6.00 -48.73 22.60
CA VAL A 7 5.54 -48.41 21.25
C VAL A 7 6.33 -47.18 20.78
N THR A 8 7.28 -47.40 19.88
CA THR A 8 7.96 -46.33 19.15
C THR A 8 6.91 -45.57 18.33
N PRO A 9 6.80 -44.23 18.44
CA PRO A 9 5.87 -43.48 17.61
C PRO A 9 6.26 -43.68 16.15
N GLU A 10 5.31 -44.19 15.36
CA GLU A 10 5.41 -44.28 13.90
C GLU A 10 5.78 -42.90 13.36
N ALA A 11 6.90 -42.82 12.65
CA ALA A 11 7.36 -41.56 12.06
C ALA A 11 6.30 -41.08 11.06
N GLU A 12 5.84 -39.83 11.21
CA GLU A 12 4.94 -39.21 10.23
C GLU A 12 5.53 -39.36 8.82
N PRO A 13 4.74 -39.81 7.83
CA PRO A 13 5.22 -39.97 6.47
C PRO A 13 5.75 -38.63 5.96
N ALA A 14 6.95 -38.65 5.37
CA ALA A 14 7.55 -37.46 4.80
C ALA A 14 6.59 -36.83 3.77
N PRO A 15 6.40 -35.50 3.80
CA PRO A 15 5.50 -34.84 2.85
C PRO A 15 5.95 -35.12 1.41
N PRO A 16 5.00 -35.23 0.47
CA PRO A 16 5.34 -35.49 -0.93
C PRO A 16 6.31 -34.43 -1.46
N PRO A 17 7.25 -34.82 -2.35
CA PRO A 17 8.23 -33.90 -2.90
C PRO A 17 7.52 -32.75 -3.64
N ARG A 18 7.97 -31.52 -3.37
CA ARG A 18 7.42 -30.32 -4.01
C ARG A 18 7.83 -30.25 -5.46
N LEU A 19 6.88 -29.76 -6.26
CA LEU A 19 7.08 -29.44 -7.66
C LEU A 19 8.11 -28.31 -7.79
N GLN A 20 9.19 -28.58 -8.51
CA GLN A 20 10.28 -27.64 -8.71
C GLN A 20 10.04 -26.81 -9.98
N ARG A 21 9.97 -25.50 -9.82
CA ARG A 21 9.80 -24.53 -10.90
C ARG A 21 11.11 -23.78 -11.15
N ASP A 22 11.48 -23.64 -12.42
CA ASP A 22 12.67 -22.88 -12.83
C ASP A 22 12.36 -21.37 -12.84
N SER A 23 12.74 -20.67 -11.78
CA SER A 23 12.51 -19.22 -11.67
C SER A 23 13.17 -18.42 -12.80
N ALA A 24 14.38 -18.80 -13.22
CA ALA A 24 15.10 -18.08 -14.27
C ALA A 24 14.43 -18.30 -15.63
N GLY A 25 14.00 -19.52 -15.92
CA GLY A 25 13.22 -19.86 -17.11
C GLY A 25 11.88 -19.11 -17.17
N LEU A 26 11.17 -18.99 -16.04
CA LEU A 26 9.90 -18.25 -15.96
C LEU A 26 10.09 -16.75 -16.23
N ILE A 27 11.09 -16.12 -15.61
CA ILE A 27 11.39 -14.69 -15.83
C ILE A 27 11.86 -14.46 -17.29
N GLY A 28 12.73 -15.35 -17.80
CA GLY A 28 13.16 -15.30 -19.19
C GLY A 28 12.00 -15.46 -20.19
N ALA A 29 10.99 -16.25 -19.86
CA ALA A 29 9.80 -16.40 -20.69
C ALA A 29 8.93 -15.13 -20.70
N LEU A 30 8.78 -14.45 -19.57
CA LEU A 30 8.05 -13.17 -19.48
C LEU A 30 8.72 -12.06 -20.30
N ALA A 31 10.05 -12.01 -20.34
CA ALA A 31 10.79 -11.05 -21.17
C ALA A 31 10.50 -11.19 -22.68
N ASN A 32 9.98 -12.34 -23.11
CA ASN A 32 9.63 -12.63 -24.51
C ASN A 32 8.13 -12.50 -24.80
N VAL A 33 7.34 -11.97 -23.86
CA VAL A 33 5.94 -11.63 -24.08
C VAL A 33 5.83 -10.10 -24.19
N PRO A 34 5.34 -9.56 -25.31
CA PRO A 34 5.09 -8.13 -25.40
C PRO A 34 3.88 -7.76 -24.52
N PHE A 35 4.05 -6.70 -23.73
CA PHE A 35 3.00 -6.09 -22.92
C PHE A 35 2.76 -4.65 -23.38
N TYR A 36 1.58 -4.13 -23.12
CA TYR A 36 1.22 -2.74 -23.40
C TYR A 36 0.48 -2.15 -22.21
N ARG A 37 0.49 -0.81 -22.08
CA ARG A 37 -0.52 -0.10 -21.30
C ARG A 37 -1.71 0.21 -22.21
N ILE A 38 -2.90 0.34 -21.63
CA ILE A 38 -4.09 0.69 -22.41
C ILE A 38 -3.86 2.02 -23.15
N GLY A 39 -3.96 1.97 -24.48
CA GLY A 39 -3.78 3.12 -25.35
C GLY A 39 -2.35 3.36 -25.83
N ASP A 40 -1.37 2.64 -25.29
CA ASP A 40 0.03 2.73 -25.72
C ASP A 40 0.30 1.75 -26.86
N ALA A 41 0.97 2.22 -27.91
CA ALA A 41 1.38 1.38 -29.04
C ALA A 41 2.77 0.74 -28.85
N GLU A 42 3.57 1.27 -27.94
CA GLU A 42 4.93 0.78 -27.70
C GLU A 42 4.93 -0.39 -26.71
N PRO A 43 5.66 -1.48 -27.01
CA PRO A 43 5.76 -2.61 -26.11
C PRO A 43 6.58 -2.25 -24.86
N MET A 44 6.12 -2.76 -23.73
CA MET A 44 6.72 -2.62 -22.42
C MET A 44 7.19 -3.98 -21.89
N THR A 45 8.01 -3.94 -20.85
CA THR A 45 8.53 -5.13 -20.16
C THR A 45 8.08 -5.16 -18.71
N VAL A 46 8.05 -6.36 -18.11
CA VAL A 46 7.79 -6.52 -16.67
C VAL A 46 8.85 -5.78 -15.87
N SER A 47 8.43 -5.00 -14.88
CA SER A 47 9.35 -4.20 -14.07
C SER A 47 10.29 -5.09 -13.24
N PRO A 48 11.51 -4.61 -12.91
CA PRO A 48 12.43 -5.35 -12.06
C PRO A 48 11.84 -5.76 -10.71
N ALA A 49 10.99 -4.91 -10.12
CA ALA A 49 10.29 -5.20 -8.87
C ALA A 49 9.35 -6.40 -9.01
N TYR A 50 8.57 -6.46 -10.09
CA TYR A 50 7.69 -7.59 -10.37
C TYR A 50 8.44 -8.86 -10.74
N ASN A 51 9.59 -8.77 -11.42
CA ASN A 51 10.46 -9.93 -11.61
C ASN A 51 11.00 -10.49 -10.28
N ALA A 52 11.37 -9.61 -9.33
CA ALA A 52 11.79 -10.01 -7.99
C ALA A 52 10.62 -10.63 -7.18
N LEU A 53 9.39 -10.14 -7.36
CA LEU A 53 8.19 -10.76 -6.78
C LEU A 53 7.92 -12.15 -7.36
N VAL A 54 8.03 -12.32 -8.68
CA VAL A 54 7.90 -13.62 -9.35
C VAL A 54 8.95 -14.61 -8.82
N GLU A 55 10.22 -14.19 -8.74
CA GLU A 55 11.30 -15.02 -8.20
C GLU A 55 11.03 -15.45 -6.75
N THR A 56 10.55 -14.51 -5.93
CA THR A 56 10.24 -14.76 -4.53
C THR A 56 9.07 -15.73 -4.38
N ALA A 57 7.99 -15.52 -5.14
CA ALA A 57 6.85 -16.42 -5.18
C ALA A 57 7.25 -17.84 -5.62
N VAL A 58 8.09 -17.97 -6.66
CA VAL A 58 8.60 -19.27 -7.11
C VAL A 58 9.45 -19.95 -6.05
N THR A 59 10.32 -19.21 -5.37
CA THR A 59 11.12 -19.72 -4.26
C THR A 59 10.21 -20.28 -3.15
N VAL A 60 9.19 -19.52 -2.75
CA VAL A 60 8.22 -19.93 -1.72
C VAL A 60 7.43 -21.16 -2.15
N MET A 61 6.99 -21.24 -3.41
CA MET A 61 6.31 -22.42 -3.95
C MET A 61 7.20 -23.67 -3.91
N ASN A 62 8.48 -23.52 -4.26
CA ASN A 62 9.45 -24.62 -4.32
C ASN A 62 9.88 -25.11 -2.93
N THR A 63 10.00 -24.22 -1.94
CA THR A 63 10.45 -24.58 -0.58
C THR A 63 9.31 -24.87 0.39
N GLY A 64 8.15 -24.23 0.23
CA GLY A 64 7.05 -24.26 1.19
C GLY A 64 7.30 -23.44 2.46
N GLU A 65 8.37 -22.65 2.49
CA GLU A 65 8.70 -21.81 3.65
C GLU A 65 7.87 -20.53 3.68
N SER A 66 7.91 -19.83 4.82
CA SER A 66 7.40 -18.47 4.94
C SER A 66 8.47 -17.44 4.59
N ILE A 67 8.09 -16.41 3.85
CA ILE A 67 8.93 -15.23 3.61
C ILE A 67 8.14 -13.94 3.85
N ALA A 68 8.78 -12.97 4.50
CA ALA A 68 8.29 -11.59 4.59
C ALA A 68 8.86 -10.76 3.43
N VAL A 69 8.04 -9.96 2.76
CA VAL A 69 8.42 -9.16 1.59
C VAL A 69 8.06 -7.70 1.81
N LEU A 70 9.08 -6.83 1.79
CA LEU A 70 8.90 -5.39 1.82
C LEU A 70 9.02 -4.83 0.40
N CYS A 71 7.92 -4.36 -0.18
CA CYS A 71 7.91 -3.61 -1.43
C CYS A 71 8.00 -2.11 -1.10
N TRP A 72 9.15 -1.48 -1.31
CA TRP A 72 9.40 -0.12 -0.83
C TRP A 72 10.39 0.62 -1.74
N PRO A 73 10.33 1.95 -1.92
CA PRO A 73 9.43 2.94 -1.31
C PRO A 73 8.04 3.07 -1.92
N ALA A 74 7.80 2.54 -3.13
CA ALA A 74 6.56 2.70 -3.86
C ALA A 74 5.41 1.89 -3.21
N GLY A 75 4.20 2.46 -3.24
CA GLY A 75 3.12 2.16 -2.28
C GLY A 75 1.97 1.30 -2.78
N GLN A 76 2.03 0.70 -3.97
CA GLN A 76 0.88 -0.06 -4.52
C GLN A 76 1.26 -1.34 -5.27
N THR A 77 1.74 -2.35 -4.55
CA THR A 77 1.92 -3.70 -5.11
C THR A 77 0.57 -4.34 -5.46
N CYS A 78 0.36 -4.62 -6.75
CA CYS A 78 -0.78 -5.38 -7.26
C CYS A 78 -0.49 -6.89 -7.24
N LEU A 79 -1.01 -7.57 -6.20
CA LEU A 79 -0.79 -9.00 -5.96
C LEU A 79 -1.55 -9.90 -6.93
N SER A 80 -2.70 -9.47 -7.47
CA SER A 80 -3.38 -10.21 -8.54
C SER A 80 -2.59 -10.20 -9.85
N GLY A 81 -1.92 -9.07 -10.16
CA GLY A 81 -1.01 -8.94 -11.28
C GLY A 81 0.16 -9.92 -11.19
N LEU A 82 0.72 -10.12 -9.98
CA LEU A 82 1.73 -11.16 -9.75
C LEU A 82 1.21 -12.56 -10.13
N VAL A 83 -0.02 -12.90 -9.76
CA VAL A 83 -0.61 -14.21 -10.12
C VAL A 83 -0.81 -14.35 -11.64
N GLY A 84 -1.25 -13.27 -12.31
CA GLY A 84 -1.32 -13.22 -13.77
C GLY A 84 0.04 -13.46 -14.44
N LEU A 85 1.10 -12.80 -13.94
CA LEU A 85 2.47 -12.98 -14.45
C LEU A 85 2.98 -14.40 -14.21
N LEU A 86 2.74 -14.97 -13.03
CA LEU A 86 3.11 -16.36 -12.73
C LEU A 86 2.46 -17.34 -13.70
N ALA A 87 1.15 -17.23 -13.94
CA ALA A 87 0.43 -18.09 -14.87
C ALA A 87 0.93 -17.92 -16.32
N LEU A 88 1.11 -16.67 -16.76
CA LEU A 88 1.64 -16.38 -18.08
C LEU A 88 3.07 -16.92 -18.27
N ALA A 89 3.93 -16.79 -17.26
CA ALA A 89 5.28 -17.32 -17.26
C ALA A 89 5.30 -18.84 -17.39
N ASP A 90 4.45 -19.55 -16.64
CA ASP A 90 4.37 -21.02 -16.68
C ASP A 90 3.89 -21.53 -18.05
N VAL A 91 2.91 -20.83 -18.65
CA VAL A 91 2.46 -21.10 -20.02
C VAL A 91 3.58 -20.81 -21.03
N ALA A 92 4.33 -19.72 -20.84
CA ALA A 92 5.35 -19.25 -21.75
C ALA A 92 6.66 -20.05 -21.71
N ALA A 93 7.03 -20.56 -20.54
CA ALA A 93 8.26 -21.33 -20.32
C ALA A 93 8.13 -22.81 -20.69
N ALA A 94 6.91 -23.31 -20.91
CA ALA A 94 6.67 -24.72 -21.21
C ALA A 94 7.49 -25.21 -22.43
N PRO A 95 8.28 -26.28 -22.29
CA PRO A 95 9.15 -26.78 -23.35
C PRO A 95 8.38 -27.14 -24.63
N LYS A 96 9.02 -26.93 -25.78
CA LYS A 96 8.46 -27.35 -27.07
C LYS A 96 8.73 -28.84 -27.31
N LYS A 97 7.72 -29.55 -27.79
CA LYS A 97 7.76 -30.99 -28.09
C LYS A 97 7.07 -31.30 -29.42
N LYS A 98 7.50 -32.37 -30.08
CA LYS A 98 6.81 -32.92 -31.25
C LYS A 98 5.79 -33.95 -30.80
N PHE A 99 4.55 -33.80 -31.25
CA PHE A 99 3.44 -34.72 -31.00
C PHE A 99 3.08 -35.42 -32.32
N ASP A 100 2.91 -36.74 -32.27
CA ASP A 100 2.47 -37.53 -33.41
C ASP A 100 0.94 -37.54 -33.48
N LYS A 101 0.38 -37.11 -34.63
CA LYS A 101 -1.06 -37.20 -34.89
C LYS A 101 -1.31 -37.61 -36.34
N GLY A 102 -1.98 -38.74 -36.55
CA GLY A 102 -2.37 -39.20 -37.89
C GLY A 102 -1.19 -39.32 -38.87
N GLY A 103 -0.02 -39.75 -38.38
CA GLY A 103 1.21 -39.86 -39.18
C GLY A 103 1.99 -38.55 -39.39
N SER A 104 1.49 -37.41 -38.90
CA SER A 104 2.17 -36.11 -38.98
C SER A 104 2.76 -35.68 -37.64
N LYS A 105 3.96 -35.11 -37.66
CA LYS A 105 4.63 -34.53 -36.48
C LYS A 105 4.28 -33.06 -36.32
N LEU A 106 3.45 -32.74 -35.32
CA LEU A 106 3.07 -31.37 -34.98
C LEU A 106 3.94 -30.84 -33.84
N ILE A 107 4.41 -29.60 -33.94
CA ILE A 107 5.11 -28.94 -32.84
C ILE A 107 4.05 -28.36 -31.89
N GLY A 108 4.18 -28.67 -30.61
CA GLY A 108 3.37 -28.11 -29.53
C GLY A 108 4.20 -27.83 -28.30
N CYS A 109 3.54 -27.44 -27.22
CA CYS A 109 4.16 -27.26 -25.92
C CYS A 109 3.78 -28.41 -24.98
N GLU A 110 4.72 -28.79 -24.10
CA GLU A 110 4.43 -29.67 -22.98
C GLU A 110 3.41 -29.04 -22.02
N ARG A 111 2.87 -29.86 -21.11
CA ARG A 111 1.89 -29.41 -20.12
C ARG A 111 2.55 -28.39 -19.17
N PRO A 112 1.97 -27.18 -19.01
CA PRO A 112 2.38 -26.26 -17.97
C PRO A 112 2.20 -26.89 -16.58
N THR A 113 2.91 -26.36 -15.61
CA THR A 113 2.86 -26.82 -14.23
C THR A 113 1.48 -26.61 -13.61
N GLY A 114 0.83 -25.49 -13.93
CA GLY A 114 -0.32 -24.97 -13.21
C GLY A 114 0.11 -24.18 -11.97
N ILE A 115 -0.67 -23.14 -11.65
CA ILE A 115 -0.41 -22.24 -10.52
C ILE A 115 -1.73 -21.86 -9.87
N ARG A 116 -1.88 -22.26 -8.61
CA ARG A 116 -3.01 -21.87 -7.76
C ARG A 116 -2.53 -21.05 -6.58
N VAL A 117 -3.14 -19.89 -6.37
CA VAL A 117 -2.75 -18.97 -5.31
C VAL A 117 -3.95 -18.67 -4.44
N ALA A 118 -3.78 -18.70 -3.12
CA ALA A 118 -4.76 -18.15 -2.19
C ALA A 118 -4.31 -16.76 -1.73
N LEU A 119 -5.19 -15.77 -1.80
CA LEU A 119 -4.91 -14.39 -1.40
C LEU A 119 -5.86 -13.97 -0.26
N TYR A 120 -5.27 -13.57 0.87
CA TYR A 120 -6.00 -13.09 2.03
C TYR A 120 -5.33 -11.86 2.66
N PRO A 121 -6.09 -10.83 3.07
CA PRO A 121 -7.48 -10.59 2.70
C PRO A 121 -7.57 -10.09 1.25
N HIS A 122 -8.55 -10.58 0.50
CA HIS A 122 -8.85 -10.11 -0.84
C HIS A 122 -9.78 -8.87 -0.85
N ALA A 123 -9.54 -7.98 -1.81
CA ALA A 123 -10.48 -6.93 -2.21
C ALA A 123 -10.46 -6.75 -3.73
N ARG A 124 -11.55 -6.22 -4.30
CA ARG A 124 -11.64 -5.92 -5.73
C ARG A 124 -10.55 -4.94 -6.20
N THR A 125 -10.12 -4.02 -5.35
CA THR A 125 -9.04 -3.06 -5.63
C THR A 125 -7.67 -3.72 -5.81
N THR A 126 -7.49 -4.97 -5.40
CA THR A 126 -6.26 -5.75 -5.65
C THR A 126 -6.02 -5.97 -7.14
N HIS A 127 -7.04 -5.79 -7.99
CA HIS A 127 -6.99 -6.03 -9.44
C HIS A 127 -6.71 -4.78 -10.27
N THR A 128 -6.80 -3.58 -9.68
CA THR A 128 -6.79 -2.32 -10.44
C THR A 128 -5.61 -2.19 -11.39
N ALA A 129 -4.37 -2.30 -10.91
CA ALA A 129 -3.20 -2.14 -11.80
C ALA A 129 -3.10 -3.24 -12.87
N SER A 130 -3.50 -4.49 -12.54
CA SER A 130 -3.48 -5.59 -13.52
C SER A 130 -4.49 -5.41 -14.67
N ARG A 131 -5.50 -4.57 -14.49
CA ARG A 131 -6.48 -4.23 -15.54
C ARG A 131 -5.97 -3.20 -16.53
N GLU A 132 -4.89 -2.49 -16.19
CA GLU A 132 -4.22 -1.51 -17.04
C GLU A 132 -3.09 -2.15 -17.88
N VAL A 133 -2.74 -3.41 -17.60
CA VAL A 133 -1.72 -4.19 -18.30
C VAL A 133 -2.35 -5.05 -19.37
N GLN A 134 -2.07 -4.72 -20.63
CA GLN A 134 -2.46 -5.50 -21.80
C GLN A 134 -1.36 -6.50 -22.20
N ILE A 135 -1.78 -7.68 -22.64
CA ILE A 135 -0.91 -8.74 -23.15
C ILE A 135 -1.12 -8.86 -24.65
N ASP A 136 -0.03 -8.90 -25.42
CA ASP A 136 -0.13 -9.06 -26.86
C ASP A 136 -1.00 -10.27 -27.26
N ARG A 137 -2.08 -9.99 -28.00
CA ARG A 137 -3.09 -10.99 -28.33
C ARG A 137 -2.55 -12.06 -29.28
N ASP A 138 -1.64 -11.68 -30.18
CA ASP A 138 -1.08 -12.59 -31.16
C ASP A 138 -0.13 -13.56 -30.51
N ARG A 139 0.71 -13.07 -29.59
CA ARG A 139 1.58 -13.89 -28.77
C ARG A 139 0.78 -14.83 -27.87
N LEU A 140 -0.17 -14.30 -27.09
CA LEU A 140 -0.98 -15.09 -26.14
C LEU A 140 -1.83 -16.16 -26.83
N GLY A 141 -2.48 -15.80 -27.95
CA GLY A 141 -3.27 -16.77 -28.68
C GLY A 141 -2.41 -17.80 -29.40
N SER A 142 -1.26 -17.41 -29.97
CA SER A 142 -0.37 -18.36 -30.65
C SER A 142 0.22 -19.39 -29.68
N ILE A 143 0.64 -18.97 -28.48
CA ILE A 143 1.14 -19.92 -27.49
C ILE A 143 0.04 -20.86 -26.98
N SER A 144 -1.18 -20.36 -26.80
CA SER A 144 -2.33 -21.18 -26.41
C SER A 144 -2.71 -22.20 -27.50
N ILE A 145 -2.54 -21.87 -28.78
CA ILE A 145 -2.71 -22.82 -29.88
C ILE A 145 -1.63 -23.91 -29.84
N MET A 146 -0.37 -23.58 -29.58
CA MET A 146 0.71 -24.58 -29.44
C MET A 146 0.45 -25.54 -28.28
N HIS A 147 -0.07 -25.04 -27.17
CA HIS A 147 -0.54 -25.87 -26.06
C HIS A 147 -1.73 -26.74 -26.45
N SER A 148 -2.64 -26.25 -27.30
CA SER A 148 -3.79 -27.02 -27.81
C SER A 148 -3.36 -28.24 -28.65
N THR A 149 -2.18 -28.21 -29.29
CA THR A 149 -1.66 -29.34 -30.09
C THR A 149 -1.49 -30.63 -29.30
N ARG A 150 -1.12 -30.59 -28.00
CA ARG A 150 -1.02 -31.82 -27.18
C ARG A 150 -2.37 -32.54 -27.00
N HIS A 151 -3.45 -31.76 -26.91
CA HIS A 151 -4.82 -32.25 -26.70
C HIS A 151 -5.29 -33.04 -27.92
N LEU A 152 -4.85 -32.62 -29.11
CA LEU A 152 -5.10 -33.31 -30.36
C LEU A 152 -4.40 -34.68 -30.44
N ALA A 153 -3.40 -34.93 -29.59
CA ALA A 153 -2.65 -36.18 -29.49
C ALA A 153 -3.11 -37.08 -28.32
N GLY A 154 -4.20 -36.74 -27.61
CA GLY A 154 -4.84 -37.61 -26.62
C GLY A 154 -4.28 -37.51 -25.18
N ASP A 155 -3.32 -36.63 -24.92
CA ASP A 155 -2.84 -36.32 -23.56
C ASP A 155 -3.59 -35.10 -23.02
N ASP A 156 -4.59 -35.30 -22.15
CA ASP A 156 -5.47 -34.19 -21.78
C ASP A 156 -5.99 -34.19 -20.33
N ASP A 157 -5.99 -32.98 -19.77
CA ASP A 157 -6.65 -32.56 -18.55
C ASP A 157 -7.70 -31.50 -18.94
N GLY A 158 -8.98 -31.77 -18.65
CA GLY A 158 -10.08 -30.93 -19.15
C GLY A 158 -10.00 -29.45 -18.75
N GLY A 159 -9.37 -29.13 -17.61
CA GLY A 159 -9.14 -27.75 -17.17
C GLY A 159 -8.13 -27.02 -18.06
N PHE A 160 -6.98 -27.66 -18.35
CA PHE A 160 -6.01 -27.10 -19.29
C PHE A 160 -6.56 -26.92 -20.70
N LYS A 161 -7.38 -27.87 -21.17
CA LYS A 161 -8.05 -27.78 -22.47
C LYS A 161 -8.90 -26.52 -22.60
N ASP A 162 -9.82 -26.34 -21.66
CA ASP A 162 -10.73 -25.19 -21.67
C ASP A 162 -9.94 -23.88 -21.57
N TYR A 163 -8.91 -23.84 -20.71
CA TYR A 163 -8.05 -22.66 -20.54
C TYR A 163 -7.41 -22.21 -21.85
N HIS A 164 -6.68 -23.09 -22.53
CA HIS A 164 -5.99 -22.73 -23.77
C HIS A 164 -6.95 -22.54 -24.95
N GLN A 165 -8.07 -23.27 -25.00
CA GLN A 165 -9.10 -23.05 -26.02
C GLN A 165 -9.74 -21.66 -25.91
N VAL A 166 -9.96 -21.17 -24.68
CA VAL A 166 -10.49 -19.83 -24.44
C VAL A 166 -9.46 -18.77 -24.82
N LEU A 167 -8.22 -18.90 -24.33
CA LEU A 167 -7.18 -17.90 -24.59
C LEU A 167 -6.71 -17.88 -26.05
N ALA A 168 -6.77 -19.00 -26.77
CA ALA A 168 -6.47 -19.02 -28.21
C ALA A 168 -7.39 -18.07 -29.02
N ARG A 169 -8.59 -17.76 -28.52
CA ARG A 169 -9.57 -16.91 -29.20
C ARG A 169 -9.21 -15.43 -29.18
N VAL A 170 -8.33 -14.98 -28.29
CA VAL A 170 -7.91 -13.57 -28.21
C VAL A 170 -7.29 -13.07 -29.52
N ARG A 171 -6.72 -13.95 -30.36
CA ARG A 171 -6.25 -13.61 -31.71
C ARG A 171 -7.34 -13.07 -32.65
N LYS A 172 -8.60 -13.34 -32.35
CA LYS A 172 -9.75 -12.82 -33.11
C LYS A 172 -10.24 -11.47 -32.60
N MET A 173 -9.66 -10.96 -31.50
CA MET A 173 -9.98 -9.61 -31.03
C MET A 173 -9.59 -8.61 -32.11
N THR A 174 -10.47 -7.65 -32.37
CA THR A 174 -10.27 -6.60 -33.38
C THR A 174 -10.25 -5.20 -32.77
N GLY A 175 -10.44 -5.08 -31.45
CA GLY A 175 -10.72 -3.81 -30.78
C GLY A 175 -12.17 -3.35 -30.91
N LYS A 176 -12.98 -3.97 -31.78
CA LYS A 176 -14.38 -3.59 -31.99
C LYS A 176 -15.28 -4.16 -30.89
N ALA A 177 -16.07 -3.30 -30.27
CA ALA A 177 -17.13 -3.69 -29.36
C ALA A 177 -18.44 -4.02 -30.11
N LEU A 178 -19.43 -4.51 -29.36
CA LEU A 178 -20.76 -4.86 -29.88
C LEU A 178 -21.54 -3.67 -30.47
N ASP A 179 -21.18 -2.43 -30.11
CA ASP A 179 -21.76 -1.21 -30.67
C ASP A 179 -21.10 -0.79 -32.01
N GLY A 180 -20.10 -1.54 -32.49
CA GLY A 180 -19.36 -1.27 -33.72
C GLY A 180 -18.20 -0.30 -33.57
N SER A 181 -18.02 0.34 -32.41
CA SER A 181 -16.92 1.26 -32.13
C SER A 181 -15.64 0.50 -31.74
N THR A 182 -14.49 1.11 -32.00
CA THR A 182 -13.18 0.53 -31.64
C THR A 182 -12.64 1.19 -30.37
N TYR A 183 -12.21 0.38 -29.42
CA TYR A 183 -11.72 0.81 -28.12
C TYR A 183 -10.33 0.24 -27.85
N ALA A 184 -9.42 1.09 -27.37
CA ALA A 184 -8.05 0.67 -27.04
C ALA A 184 -8.06 -0.45 -25.98
N GLU A 185 -8.98 -0.41 -25.02
CA GLU A 185 -9.12 -1.45 -24.00
C GLU A 185 -9.53 -2.84 -24.53
N PHE A 186 -9.98 -2.98 -25.79
CA PHE A 186 -10.34 -4.25 -26.41
C PHE A 186 -9.38 -4.69 -27.52
N GLU A 187 -8.30 -3.95 -27.74
CA GLU A 187 -7.27 -4.35 -28.70
C GLU A 187 -6.53 -5.61 -28.25
N HIS A 188 -6.28 -5.69 -26.94
CA HIS A 188 -5.55 -6.76 -26.27
C HIS A 188 -6.26 -7.19 -24.98
N PRO A 189 -6.19 -8.48 -24.61
CA PRO A 189 -6.66 -8.94 -23.30
C PRO A 189 -5.78 -8.38 -22.19
N VAL A 190 -6.34 -8.24 -20.98
CA VAL A 190 -5.59 -7.74 -19.82
C VAL A 190 -5.11 -8.85 -18.90
N LEU A 191 -4.07 -8.55 -18.13
CA LEU A 191 -3.44 -9.47 -17.20
C LEU A 191 -4.44 -10.02 -16.16
N ASP A 192 -5.39 -9.20 -15.72
CA ASP A 192 -6.46 -9.59 -14.79
C ASP A 192 -7.36 -10.72 -15.31
N GLU A 193 -7.57 -10.82 -16.63
CA GLU A 193 -8.57 -11.71 -17.21
C GLU A 193 -8.00 -13.03 -17.75
N ILE A 194 -6.69 -13.27 -17.61
CA ILE A 194 -6.04 -14.52 -18.03
C ILE A 194 -5.93 -15.56 -16.90
N VAL A 195 -6.32 -15.19 -15.67
CA VAL A 195 -6.42 -16.11 -14.53
C VAL A 195 -7.81 -15.99 -13.91
N PRO A 196 -8.57 -17.08 -13.83
CA PRO A 196 -9.86 -17.06 -13.15
C PRO A 196 -9.67 -16.82 -11.64
N HIS A 197 -10.62 -16.14 -11.01
CA HIS A 197 -10.55 -15.86 -9.58
C HIS A 197 -11.92 -15.95 -8.89
N GLY A 198 -11.94 -16.41 -7.65
CA GLY A 198 -13.17 -16.57 -6.87
C GLY A 198 -12.99 -17.28 -5.54
N SER A 199 -14.09 -17.51 -4.83
CA SER A 199 -14.10 -18.25 -3.56
C SER A 199 -14.13 -19.75 -3.83
N ALA A 200 -13.50 -20.52 -2.95
CA ALA A 200 -13.56 -21.98 -2.96
C ALA A 200 -15.00 -22.49 -2.79
N ARG A 201 -15.81 -21.78 -1.98
CA ARG A 201 -17.18 -22.15 -1.63
C ARG A 201 -18.22 -21.56 -2.57
N SER A 202 -18.06 -20.30 -2.95
CA SER A 202 -19.02 -19.57 -3.78
C SER A 202 -18.74 -19.67 -5.27
N GLY A 203 -17.62 -20.29 -5.66
CA GLY A 203 -17.21 -20.42 -7.05
C GLY A 203 -16.65 -19.13 -7.65
N CYS A 204 -16.52 -19.16 -8.97
CA CYS A 204 -16.02 -18.03 -9.76
C CYS A 204 -17.18 -17.07 -10.13
N PRO A 205 -17.18 -15.80 -9.65
CA PRO A 205 -18.13 -14.79 -10.10
C PRO A 205 -17.94 -14.46 -11.58
N GLN A 206 -18.93 -13.83 -12.22
CA GLN A 206 -18.84 -13.45 -13.64
C GLN A 206 -17.61 -12.60 -13.95
N THR A 207 -17.30 -11.62 -13.09
CA THR A 207 -16.12 -10.75 -13.22
C THR A 207 -14.80 -11.45 -12.88
N GLY A 208 -14.86 -12.70 -12.44
CA GLY A 208 -13.70 -13.53 -12.15
C GLY A 208 -13.40 -14.56 -13.22
N ARG A 209 -14.23 -14.69 -14.25
CA ARG A 209 -14.06 -15.69 -15.31
C ARG A 209 -12.97 -15.28 -16.30
N LEU A 210 -12.39 -16.25 -17.00
CA LEU A 210 -11.45 -15.97 -18.07
C LEU A 210 -12.05 -15.05 -19.13
N LEU A 211 -11.31 -14.00 -19.50
CA LEU A 211 -11.68 -12.99 -20.49
C LEU A 211 -13.03 -12.31 -20.19
N TRP A 212 -13.43 -12.18 -18.92
CA TRP A 212 -14.77 -11.68 -18.55
C TRP A 212 -15.06 -10.31 -19.16
N ARG A 213 -14.09 -9.38 -19.12
CA ARG A 213 -14.26 -8.02 -19.61
C ARG A 213 -14.42 -8.06 -21.11
N THR A 214 -13.46 -8.68 -21.79
CA THR A 214 -13.47 -8.80 -23.25
C THR A 214 -14.72 -9.50 -23.76
N LYS A 215 -15.14 -10.62 -23.16
CA LYS A 215 -16.35 -11.36 -23.56
C LYS A 215 -17.64 -10.57 -23.37
N SER A 216 -17.73 -9.73 -22.33
CA SER A 216 -18.95 -8.97 -22.04
C SER A 216 -19.23 -7.85 -23.06
N LYS A 217 -18.22 -7.44 -23.84
CA LYS A 217 -18.30 -6.30 -24.77
C LYS A 217 -17.95 -6.64 -26.22
N THR A 218 -17.61 -7.89 -26.51
CA THR A 218 -17.22 -8.37 -27.84
C THR A 218 -18.00 -9.64 -28.22
N ASP A 219 -17.87 -10.06 -29.48
CA ASP A 219 -18.48 -11.27 -30.02
C ASP A 219 -17.95 -12.58 -29.39
N LEU A 220 -16.83 -12.52 -28.65
CA LEU A 220 -16.27 -13.65 -27.90
C LEU A 220 -17.26 -14.24 -26.86
N GLY A 221 -18.23 -13.46 -26.38
CA GLY A 221 -19.24 -13.91 -25.41
C GLY A 221 -20.27 -14.91 -25.98
N SER A 222 -20.43 -14.98 -27.30
CA SER A 222 -21.45 -15.81 -27.98
C SER A 222 -21.13 -17.31 -28.06
N GLN A 223 -19.94 -17.72 -27.66
CA GLN A 223 -19.44 -19.08 -27.90
C GLN A 223 -19.55 -19.97 -26.66
N SER A 224 -20.14 -21.17 -26.84
CA SER A 224 -20.20 -22.19 -25.80
C SER A 224 -18.81 -22.68 -25.37
N ARG A 225 -18.67 -22.97 -24.07
CA ARG A 225 -17.51 -23.60 -23.42
C ARG A 225 -17.99 -24.46 -22.25
N ASN A 226 -17.15 -25.38 -21.77
CA ASN A 226 -17.49 -26.30 -20.67
C ASN A 226 -17.16 -25.75 -19.27
N GLU A 227 -16.61 -24.53 -19.19
CA GLU A 227 -16.31 -23.77 -17.97
C GLU A 227 -15.34 -24.44 -16.98
N LEU A 228 -14.65 -25.52 -17.37
CA LEU A 228 -13.74 -26.26 -16.49
C LEU A 228 -12.53 -25.42 -16.04
N ALA A 229 -12.11 -24.46 -16.86
CA ALA A 229 -11.04 -23.54 -16.49
C ALA A 229 -11.51 -22.39 -15.59
N ASP A 230 -12.82 -22.20 -15.38
CA ASP A 230 -13.35 -21.23 -14.41
C ASP A 230 -13.80 -21.92 -13.09
N ASP A 231 -13.86 -23.26 -13.06
CA ASP A 231 -14.24 -24.05 -11.87
C ASP A 231 -13.08 -24.12 -10.87
N PRO A 232 -13.22 -23.61 -9.63
CA PRO A 232 -12.15 -23.62 -8.63
C PRO A 232 -11.58 -25.01 -8.31
N GLY A 233 -12.36 -26.08 -8.50
CA GLY A 233 -11.90 -27.46 -8.25
C GLY A 233 -11.22 -28.14 -9.43
N ARG A 234 -11.28 -27.55 -10.63
CA ARG A 234 -10.75 -28.13 -11.87
C ARG A 234 -9.76 -27.22 -12.59
N ALA A 235 -9.86 -25.91 -12.41
CA ALA A 235 -8.98 -24.92 -13.00
C ALA A 235 -7.53 -25.19 -12.57
N ARG A 236 -6.60 -25.13 -13.52
CA ARG A 236 -5.16 -25.37 -13.32
C ARG A 236 -4.40 -24.08 -13.02
N PHE A 237 -4.96 -22.96 -13.43
CA PHE A 237 -4.58 -21.62 -13.01
C PHE A 237 -5.76 -21.03 -12.26
N PHE A 238 -5.58 -20.61 -11.01
CA PHE A 238 -6.69 -20.06 -10.23
C PHE A 238 -6.20 -19.16 -9.09
N LEU A 239 -6.90 -18.05 -8.86
CA LEU A 239 -6.72 -17.18 -7.69
C LEU A 239 -7.90 -17.36 -6.73
N TYR A 240 -7.68 -18.06 -5.63
CA TYR A 240 -8.64 -18.14 -4.54
C TYR A 240 -8.66 -16.81 -3.78
N THR A 241 -9.79 -16.12 -3.86
CA THR A 241 -10.01 -14.81 -3.24
C THR A 241 -10.75 -15.00 -1.91
N ILE A 242 -10.09 -14.72 -0.79
CA ILE A 242 -10.68 -14.87 0.54
C ILE A 242 -10.82 -13.49 1.18
N HIS A 243 -12.04 -13.01 1.38
CA HIS A 243 -12.29 -11.71 1.98
C HIS A 243 -12.06 -11.72 3.49
N HIS A 244 -11.79 -10.54 4.06
CA HIS A 244 -11.65 -10.39 5.52
C HIS A 244 -12.92 -10.75 6.30
N THR A 245 -14.09 -10.65 5.68
CA THR A 245 -15.40 -11.03 6.25
C THR A 245 -15.69 -12.52 6.14
N ASP A 246 -14.94 -13.25 5.33
CA ASP A 246 -15.17 -14.68 5.14
C ASP A 246 -14.65 -15.47 6.34
N ALA A 247 -15.31 -16.60 6.62
CA ALA A 247 -14.81 -17.54 7.60
C ALA A 247 -13.59 -18.28 7.02
N LEU A 248 -12.39 -17.73 7.23
CA LEU A 248 -11.13 -18.20 6.64
C LEU A 248 -10.94 -19.71 6.78
N ARG A 249 -11.04 -20.30 7.98
CA ARG A 249 -10.99 -21.76 8.18
C ARG A 249 -11.95 -22.54 7.27
N ARG A 250 -13.16 -22.03 7.00
CA ARG A 250 -14.15 -22.70 6.13
C ARG A 250 -13.78 -22.57 4.66
N GLU A 251 -13.28 -21.41 4.23
CA GLU A 251 -12.79 -21.21 2.85
C GLU A 251 -11.59 -22.12 2.57
N LEU A 252 -10.63 -22.19 3.49
CA LEU A 252 -9.46 -23.06 3.39
C LEU A 252 -9.84 -24.54 3.34
N ALA A 253 -10.79 -24.98 4.18
CA ALA A 253 -11.27 -26.35 4.19
C ALA A 253 -12.06 -26.76 2.93
N ALA A 254 -12.59 -25.79 2.18
CA ALA A 254 -13.33 -26.03 0.94
C ALA A 254 -12.43 -26.15 -0.29
N LEU A 255 -11.13 -25.90 -0.17
CA LEU A 255 -10.19 -26.08 -1.27
C LEU A 255 -10.05 -27.56 -1.61
N THR A 256 -10.63 -27.94 -2.75
CA THR A 256 -10.52 -29.30 -3.29
C THR A 256 -9.12 -29.60 -3.83
N GLN A 257 -8.35 -28.57 -4.16
CA GLN A 257 -6.94 -28.67 -4.51
C GLN A 257 -6.13 -27.66 -3.69
N PRO A 258 -4.99 -28.06 -3.10
CA PRO A 258 -4.17 -27.14 -2.33
C PRO A 258 -3.59 -26.05 -3.24
N PRO A 259 -3.48 -24.80 -2.75
CA PRO A 259 -2.76 -23.75 -3.46
C PRO A 259 -1.26 -24.04 -3.43
N ASP A 260 -0.55 -23.63 -4.48
CA ASP A 260 0.92 -23.67 -4.54
C ASP A 260 1.54 -22.60 -3.65
N LEU A 261 0.85 -21.47 -3.50
CA LEU A 261 1.27 -20.30 -2.75
C LEU A 261 0.08 -19.71 -1.99
N LEU A 262 0.32 -19.31 -0.74
CA LEU A 262 -0.57 -18.42 -0.03
C LEU A 262 0.08 -17.04 0.11
N ILE A 263 -0.63 -16.00 -0.32
CA ILE A 263 -0.23 -14.61 -0.17
C ILE A 263 -1.03 -14.01 0.98
N LEU A 264 -0.30 -13.54 2.00
CA LEU A 264 -0.84 -12.77 3.11
C LEU A 264 -0.60 -11.28 2.82
N ASP A 265 -1.64 -10.59 2.39
CA ASP A 265 -1.59 -9.16 2.07
C ASP A 265 -1.66 -8.34 3.36
N LEU A 266 -0.53 -7.76 3.76
CA LEU A 266 -0.40 -6.85 4.90
C LEU A 266 0.01 -5.46 4.42
N THR A 267 -0.40 -5.12 3.20
CA THR A 267 -0.31 -3.74 2.72
C THR A 267 -1.17 -2.82 3.58
N ARG A 268 -0.90 -1.51 3.59
CA ARG A 268 -1.69 -0.55 4.39
C ARG A 268 -3.18 -0.64 4.05
N LYS A 269 -3.52 -0.81 2.77
CA LYS A 269 -4.91 -1.00 2.33
C LYS A 269 -5.51 -2.29 2.88
N ALA A 270 -4.72 -3.36 3.03
CA ALA A 270 -5.17 -4.62 3.61
C ALA A 270 -5.31 -4.58 5.13
N CYS A 271 -4.33 -4.01 5.83
CA CYS A 271 -4.42 -3.78 7.27
C CYS A 271 -5.64 -2.92 7.62
N ASN A 272 -5.91 -1.85 6.86
CA ASN A 272 -7.11 -1.03 7.02
C ASN A 272 -8.41 -1.83 6.84
N ARG A 273 -8.44 -2.83 5.94
CA ARG A 273 -9.60 -3.73 5.75
C ARG A 273 -9.75 -4.73 6.88
N LEU A 274 -8.64 -5.26 7.39
CA LEU A 274 -8.65 -6.12 8.58
C LEU A 274 -9.08 -5.33 9.82
N GLY A 275 -9.00 -4.00 9.81
CA GLY A 275 -9.45 -3.13 10.88
C GLY A 275 -8.35 -2.91 11.92
N ARG A 276 -8.73 -2.37 13.09
CA ARG A 276 -7.77 -1.89 14.09
C ARG A 276 -6.94 -3.00 14.72
N ASP A 277 -7.54 -4.17 14.92
CA ASP A 277 -6.87 -5.37 15.45
C ASP A 277 -6.28 -6.24 14.33
N TRP A 278 -5.87 -5.63 13.21
CA TRP A 278 -5.35 -6.37 12.06
C TRP A 278 -4.21 -7.31 12.41
N ARG A 279 -3.38 -6.98 13.42
CA ARG A 279 -2.28 -7.85 13.88
C ARG A 279 -2.79 -9.13 14.51
N ASP A 280 -3.73 -9.00 15.46
CA ASP A 280 -4.33 -10.14 16.13
C ASP A 280 -5.10 -11.01 15.11
N ARG A 281 -5.78 -10.36 14.16
CA ARG A 281 -6.45 -11.03 13.04
C ARG A 281 -5.47 -11.71 12.08
N ALA A 282 -4.31 -11.11 11.80
CA ALA A 282 -3.26 -11.70 10.97
C ALA A 282 -2.61 -12.91 11.66
N VAL A 283 -2.33 -12.84 12.96
CA VAL A 283 -1.83 -13.97 13.76
C VAL A 283 -2.84 -15.10 13.74
N LYS A 284 -4.12 -14.82 14.04
CA LYS A 284 -5.19 -15.81 13.97
C LYS A 284 -5.33 -16.41 12.57
N ALA A 285 -5.24 -15.58 11.53
CA ALA A 285 -5.31 -16.05 10.16
C ALA A 285 -4.14 -17.01 9.83
N LEU A 286 -2.92 -16.67 10.25
CA LEU A 286 -1.76 -17.54 10.08
C LEU A 286 -1.93 -18.88 10.80
N GLU A 287 -2.47 -18.88 12.02
CA GLU A 287 -2.79 -20.10 12.76
C GLU A 287 -3.81 -20.97 12.02
N GLU A 288 -4.88 -20.37 11.49
CA GLU A 288 -5.88 -21.08 10.69
C GLU A 288 -5.28 -21.65 9.39
N ILE A 289 -4.41 -20.87 8.73
CA ILE A 289 -3.68 -21.29 7.53
C ILE A 289 -2.77 -22.48 7.82
N ARG A 290 -1.92 -22.38 8.86
CA ARG A 290 -0.98 -23.45 9.23
C ARG A 290 -1.69 -24.70 9.73
N THR A 291 -2.87 -24.55 10.32
CA THR A 291 -3.72 -25.69 10.71
C THR A 291 -4.31 -26.39 9.48
N ALA A 292 -4.81 -25.64 8.51
CA ALA A 292 -5.45 -26.21 7.31
C ALA A 292 -4.42 -26.76 6.30
N MET A 293 -3.29 -26.07 6.15
CA MET A 293 -2.27 -26.34 5.14
C MET A 293 -0.87 -26.16 5.76
N PRO A 294 -0.41 -27.11 6.58
CA PRO A 294 0.84 -26.95 7.35
C PRO A 294 2.06 -26.72 6.45
N THR A 295 2.04 -27.28 5.25
CA THR A 295 3.16 -27.25 4.33
C THR A 295 3.05 -26.14 3.27
N VAL A 296 1.94 -25.39 3.14
CA VAL A 296 1.88 -24.36 2.09
C VAL A 296 2.94 -23.27 2.33
N GLY A 297 3.59 -22.82 1.26
CA GLY A 297 4.48 -21.67 1.31
C GLY A 297 3.67 -20.39 1.49
N ILE A 298 4.16 -19.48 2.34
CA ILE A 298 3.45 -18.24 2.66
C ILE A 298 4.35 -17.06 2.31
N MET A 299 3.83 -16.16 1.47
CA MET A 299 4.46 -14.88 1.19
C MET A 299 3.64 -13.78 1.85
N ALA A 300 4.15 -13.20 2.93
CA ALA A 300 3.57 -11.99 3.52
C ALA A 300 4.14 -10.77 2.81
N VAL A 301 3.29 -9.84 2.39
CA VAL A 301 3.69 -8.69 1.58
C VAL A 301 3.18 -7.40 2.23
N THR A 302 4.07 -6.43 2.38
CA THR A 302 3.76 -5.09 2.88
C THR A 302 4.65 -4.03 2.22
N GLU A 303 4.19 -2.78 2.25
CA GLU A 303 4.96 -1.59 1.87
C GLU A 303 5.47 -0.79 3.08
N ASP A 304 5.15 -1.22 4.30
CA ASP A 304 5.48 -0.51 5.53
C ASP A 304 6.64 -1.19 6.29
N PRO A 305 7.79 -0.50 6.51
CA PRO A 305 8.94 -1.09 7.20
C PRO A 305 8.66 -1.58 8.62
N TRP A 306 7.70 -0.99 9.34
CA TRP A 306 7.34 -1.48 10.68
C TRP A 306 6.52 -2.76 10.59
N THR A 307 5.53 -2.81 9.69
CA THR A 307 4.75 -4.04 9.42
C THR A 307 5.66 -5.16 8.96
N TYR A 308 6.69 -4.86 8.16
CA TYR A 308 7.69 -5.84 7.72
C TYR A 308 8.48 -6.44 8.89
N ASP A 309 8.85 -5.63 9.87
CA ASP A 309 9.48 -6.14 11.08
C ASP A 309 8.50 -7.02 11.89
N PHE A 310 7.24 -6.60 12.04
CA PHE A 310 6.21 -7.43 12.67
C PHE A 310 6.04 -8.78 11.93
N GLU A 311 6.03 -8.79 10.60
CA GLU A 311 5.98 -10.01 9.80
C GLU A 311 7.12 -10.96 10.13
N ARG A 312 8.34 -10.43 10.25
CA ARG A 312 9.56 -11.23 10.41
C ARG A 312 9.76 -11.74 11.82
N PHE A 313 9.56 -10.87 12.81
CA PHE A 313 9.96 -11.13 14.19
C PHE A 313 8.80 -11.65 15.05
N ASP A 314 7.55 -11.35 14.68
CA ASP A 314 6.38 -11.72 15.47
C ASP A 314 5.48 -12.72 14.74
N LEU A 315 5.03 -12.39 13.52
CA LEU A 315 4.02 -13.16 12.80
C LEU A 315 4.58 -14.47 12.24
N LEU A 316 5.62 -14.41 11.41
CA LEU A 316 6.20 -15.57 10.71
C LEU A 316 7.41 -16.17 11.45
N ALA A 317 7.79 -15.62 12.60
CA ALA A 317 8.93 -16.09 13.36
C ALA A 317 8.74 -17.53 13.82
N THR A 318 9.83 -18.30 13.76
CA THR A 318 9.82 -19.71 14.17
C THR A 318 10.15 -19.85 15.64
N LYS A 319 9.25 -20.53 16.37
CA LYS A 319 9.45 -20.92 17.77
C LYS A 319 10.34 -22.16 17.82
N PRO A 320 11.56 -22.10 18.38
CA PRO A 320 12.38 -23.28 18.58
C PRO A 320 11.68 -24.29 19.51
N ALA A 321 11.90 -25.59 19.28
CA ALA A 321 11.29 -26.67 20.07
C ALA A 321 11.67 -26.65 21.56
N VAL A 322 12.75 -25.95 21.92
CA VAL A 322 13.25 -25.82 23.29
C VAL A 322 12.53 -24.67 24.00
N LYS A 323 11.78 -24.97 25.06
CA LYS A 323 11.22 -23.97 25.98
C LYS A 323 12.36 -23.06 26.47
N LYS A 324 12.33 -21.77 26.09
CA LYS A 324 13.29 -20.66 26.38
C LYS A 324 14.30 -20.29 25.28
N ALA A 325 14.32 -20.93 24.12
CA ALA A 325 15.19 -20.46 23.04
C ALA A 325 14.58 -19.22 22.33
N ARG A 326 15.44 -18.30 21.87
CA ARG A 326 15.02 -17.06 21.19
C ARG A 326 14.29 -17.39 19.88
N LEU A 327 13.24 -16.63 19.56
CA LEU A 327 12.55 -16.70 18.28
C LEU A 327 13.56 -16.51 17.14
N THR A 328 13.47 -17.34 16.11
CA THR A 328 14.26 -17.14 14.89
C THR A 328 13.43 -16.33 13.90
N PRO A 329 13.90 -15.15 13.45
CA PRO A 329 13.17 -14.32 12.50
C PRO A 329 12.92 -15.07 11.19
N ALA A 330 11.80 -14.79 10.54
CA ALA A 330 11.49 -15.37 9.24
C ALA A 330 12.50 -14.91 8.16
N LYS A 331 12.65 -15.72 7.11
CA LYS A 331 13.34 -15.29 5.89
C LYS A 331 12.65 -14.05 5.35
N SER A 332 13.42 -13.14 4.76
CA SER A 332 12.87 -11.88 4.33
C SER A 332 13.56 -11.35 3.08
N ARG A 333 12.83 -10.54 2.30
CA ARG A 333 13.36 -9.87 1.10
C ARG A 333 12.85 -8.44 1.06
N ILE A 334 13.72 -7.48 0.71
CA ILE A 334 13.31 -6.13 0.33
C ILE A 334 13.34 -6.05 -1.19
N ILE A 335 12.25 -5.58 -1.77
CA ILE A 335 12.13 -5.27 -3.20
C ILE A 335 12.11 -3.76 -3.30
N PHE A 336 13.23 -3.21 -3.77
CA PHE A 336 13.37 -1.78 -3.97
C PHE A 336 12.68 -1.34 -5.27
N GLU A 337 11.65 -0.49 -5.17
CA GLU A 337 10.81 -0.07 -6.29
C GLU A 337 10.62 1.45 -6.28
N THR A 338 11.05 2.14 -7.34
CA THR A 338 10.88 3.60 -7.49
C THR A 338 9.63 3.99 -8.29
N GLU A 339 9.01 3.03 -8.98
CA GLU A 339 7.83 3.25 -9.82
C GLU A 339 6.75 2.21 -9.47
N ASP A 340 5.54 2.67 -9.11
CA ASP A 340 4.39 1.81 -8.78
C ASP A 340 3.77 1.16 -10.04
N ALA A 341 4.53 0.38 -10.81
CA ALA A 341 4.07 -0.19 -12.07
C ALA A 341 4.52 -1.64 -12.31
N ILE A 342 3.57 -2.47 -12.73
CA ILE A 342 3.82 -3.84 -13.24
C ILE A 342 4.75 -3.79 -14.47
N LEU A 343 4.60 -2.75 -15.29
CA LEU A 343 5.35 -2.56 -16.54
C LEU A 343 6.21 -1.31 -16.49
N THR A 344 7.42 -1.44 -17.06
CA THR A 344 8.34 -0.33 -17.35
C THR A 344 8.66 -0.31 -18.86
N PRO A 345 8.92 0.86 -19.47
CA PRO A 345 9.28 0.92 -20.89
C PRO A 345 10.49 0.02 -21.19
N ALA A 346 10.47 -0.71 -22.31
CA ALA A 346 11.56 -1.61 -22.69
C ALA A 346 12.92 -0.89 -22.87
N THR A 347 12.86 0.44 -23.05
CA THR A 347 13.99 1.36 -23.23
C THR A 347 14.38 2.15 -21.97
N ALA A 348 13.63 2.05 -20.87
CA ALA A 348 13.90 2.77 -19.62
C ALA A 348 14.81 1.95 -18.70
N SER A 349 15.73 2.49 -17.91
CA SER A 349 16.40 3.79 -17.80
C SER A 349 17.80 3.47 -17.21
N PRO A 350 18.84 4.29 -17.41
CA PRO A 350 20.14 4.07 -16.76
C PRO A 350 19.98 3.93 -15.23
N ALA A 351 20.90 3.21 -14.59
CA ALA A 351 20.89 2.99 -13.14
C ALA A 351 20.55 4.28 -12.38
N VAL A 352 19.60 4.19 -11.43
CA VAL A 352 19.13 5.34 -10.64
C VAL A 352 20.32 6.12 -10.10
N GLN A 353 20.52 7.34 -10.59
CA GLN A 353 21.60 8.20 -10.11
C GLN A 353 21.14 8.88 -8.82
N TRP A 354 21.74 8.46 -7.71
CA TRP A 354 21.48 9.00 -6.39
C TRP A 354 22.25 10.30 -6.16
N GLU A 355 21.55 11.40 -5.87
CA GLU A 355 22.16 12.72 -5.64
C GLU A 355 21.55 13.41 -4.40
N GLY A 356 22.39 14.08 -3.61
CA GLY A 356 21.95 14.92 -2.49
C GLY A 356 21.73 14.22 -1.15
N ALA A 357 21.08 14.94 -0.22
CA ALA A 357 20.96 14.61 1.20
C ALA A 357 22.32 14.37 1.88
N LEU A 358 23.28 15.26 1.59
CA LEU A 358 24.61 15.26 2.21
C LEU A 358 24.52 15.63 3.70
N ARG A 359 23.58 16.50 4.04
CA ARG A 359 23.26 16.91 5.41
C ARG A 359 21.78 16.63 5.68
N ILE A 360 21.50 15.86 6.73
CA ILE A 360 20.13 15.60 7.19
C ILE A 360 19.99 16.14 8.60
N LYS A 361 18.93 16.90 8.84
CA LYS A 361 18.56 17.48 10.14
C LYS A 361 17.17 16.99 10.56
N ALA A 362 16.94 16.98 11.86
CA ALA A 362 15.63 16.74 12.44
C ALA A 362 15.32 17.84 13.45
N GLY A 363 14.22 18.56 13.22
CA GLY A 363 13.60 19.45 14.18
C GLY A 363 12.43 18.73 14.84
N GLY A 364 12.43 18.71 16.17
CA GLY A 364 11.48 17.92 16.96
C GLY A 364 10.90 18.72 18.11
N PHE A 365 9.64 18.45 18.46
CA PHE A 365 9.02 18.95 19.69
C PHE A 365 8.36 17.80 20.47
N LEU A 366 8.29 17.97 21.79
CA LEU A 366 7.73 16.99 22.73
C LEU A 366 6.65 17.66 23.60
N GLY A 367 7.07 18.65 24.40
CA GLY A 367 6.18 19.52 25.19
C GLY A 367 5.24 18.78 26.14
N THR A 368 4.19 19.46 26.58
CA THR A 368 3.09 18.87 27.38
C THR A 368 2.31 17.80 26.60
N LEU A 369 2.24 17.95 25.27
CA LEU A 369 1.57 17.02 24.36
C LEU A 369 2.00 15.57 24.60
N ALA A 370 3.30 15.29 24.63
CA ALA A 370 3.79 13.91 24.74
C ALA A 370 3.29 13.20 26.00
N SER A 371 3.35 13.87 27.15
CA SER A 371 2.86 13.29 28.40
C SER A 371 1.35 13.05 28.42
N VAL A 372 0.56 13.85 27.69
CA VAL A 372 -0.89 13.63 27.51
C VAL A 372 -1.13 12.45 26.56
N ILE A 373 -0.36 12.34 25.48
CA ILE A 373 -0.45 11.21 24.54
C ILE A 373 -0.07 9.89 25.22
N ASP A 374 0.97 9.85 26.07
CA ASP A 374 1.36 8.64 26.80
C ASP A 374 0.30 8.20 27.81
N GLU A 375 -0.34 9.15 28.50
CA GLU A 375 -1.47 8.90 29.39
C GLU A 375 -2.67 8.31 28.61
N LEU A 376 -3.03 8.94 27.49
CA LEU A 376 -4.09 8.46 26.60
C LEU A 376 -3.76 7.06 26.02
N ARG A 377 -2.50 6.74 25.72
CA ARG A 377 -2.09 5.39 25.30
C ARG A 377 -2.34 4.35 26.39
N SER A 378 -2.02 4.69 27.64
CA SER A 378 -2.26 3.82 28.79
C SER A 378 -3.75 3.56 28.98
N ILE A 379 -4.58 4.60 28.93
CA ILE A 379 -6.04 4.51 28.98
C ILE A 379 -6.55 3.65 27.83
N ASN A 380 -6.09 3.89 26.60
CA ASN A 380 -6.49 3.12 25.44
C ASN A 380 -6.15 1.62 25.57
N ALA A 381 -4.99 1.28 26.13
CA ALA A 381 -4.63 -0.11 26.39
C ALA A 381 -5.55 -0.79 27.40
N LYS A 382 -5.93 -0.08 28.49
CA LYS A 382 -6.89 -0.58 29.48
C LYS A 382 -8.27 -0.80 28.86
N LEU A 383 -8.77 0.14 28.06
CA LEU A 383 -10.06 0.04 27.37
C LEU A 383 -10.10 -1.13 26.37
N ARG A 384 -9.04 -1.33 25.59
CA ARG A 384 -8.92 -2.50 24.70
C ARG A 384 -8.96 -3.82 25.48
N ASN A 385 -8.25 -3.90 26.60
CA ASN A 385 -8.25 -5.10 27.44
C ASN A 385 -9.63 -5.37 28.07
N ALA A 386 -10.43 -4.33 28.31
CA ALA A 386 -11.80 -4.45 28.78
C ALA A 386 -12.83 -4.75 27.67
N GLY A 387 -12.43 -4.70 26.39
CA GLY A 387 -13.33 -4.92 25.25
C GLY A 387 -14.19 -3.71 24.86
N ASP A 388 -13.87 -2.50 25.34
CA ASP A 388 -14.60 -1.27 25.00
C ASP A 388 -14.00 -0.60 23.75
N GLU A 389 -14.40 -1.10 22.58
CA GLU A 389 -13.90 -0.66 21.28
C GLU A 389 -14.26 0.79 20.94
N ALA A 390 -15.46 1.24 21.34
CA ALA A 390 -15.95 2.60 21.07
C ALA A 390 -15.13 3.63 21.82
N SER A 391 -14.95 3.43 23.13
CA SER A 391 -14.17 4.34 23.97
C SER A 391 -12.68 4.31 23.60
N SER A 392 -12.15 3.12 23.26
CA SER A 392 -10.79 3.01 22.72
C SER A 392 -10.62 3.89 21.47
N GLU A 393 -11.61 3.91 20.57
CA GLU A 393 -11.53 4.75 19.38
C GLU A 393 -11.61 6.24 19.67
N ALA A 394 -12.50 6.64 20.58
CA ALA A 394 -12.60 8.02 21.00
C ALA A 394 -11.24 8.51 21.54
N VAL A 395 -10.54 7.72 22.35
CA VAL A 395 -9.18 8.04 22.83
C VAL A 395 -8.18 8.17 21.68
N ARG A 396 -8.18 7.25 20.71
CA ARG A 396 -7.28 7.34 19.54
C ARG A 396 -7.54 8.58 18.69
N THR A 397 -8.81 8.87 18.45
CA THR A 397 -9.23 10.06 17.69
C THR A 397 -8.78 11.33 18.40
N VAL A 398 -8.93 11.41 19.73
CA VAL A 398 -8.36 12.50 20.54
C VAL A 398 -6.86 12.60 20.33
N MET A 399 -6.10 11.50 20.45
CA MET A 399 -4.64 11.53 20.26
C MET A 399 -4.26 12.08 18.88
N MET A 400 -4.95 11.65 17.81
CA MET A 400 -4.73 12.15 16.45
C MET A 400 -5.02 13.65 16.34
N LYS A 401 -6.15 14.11 16.88
CA LYS A 401 -6.56 15.53 16.85
C LYS A 401 -5.58 16.43 17.61
N LEU A 402 -5.10 15.98 18.78
CA LEU A 402 -4.09 16.71 19.56
C LEU A 402 -2.76 16.85 18.80
N LYS A 403 -2.27 15.75 18.21
CA LYS A 403 -1.05 15.78 17.39
C LYS A 403 -1.20 16.70 16.18
N ARG A 404 -2.34 16.59 15.48
CA ARG A 404 -2.70 17.41 14.33
C ARG A 404 -2.68 18.90 14.69
N ALA A 405 -3.33 19.30 15.78
CA ALA A 405 -3.34 20.68 16.26
C ALA A 405 -1.93 21.20 16.56
N ALA A 406 -1.10 20.41 17.24
CA ALA A 406 0.27 20.80 17.56
C ALA A 406 1.20 20.92 16.34
N CYS A 407 0.86 20.24 15.24
CA CYS A 407 1.63 20.27 13.99
C CYS A 407 1.23 21.39 13.02
N LEU A 408 0.24 22.22 13.35
CA LEU A 408 -0.20 23.30 12.47
C LEU A 408 0.89 24.38 12.30
N PRO A 409 1.07 24.94 11.08
CA PRO A 409 2.03 26.03 10.83
C PRO A 409 1.76 27.34 11.57
N GLY A 410 0.60 27.48 12.21
CA GLY A 410 0.11 28.64 12.95
C GLY A 410 -0.86 28.18 14.04
N SER A 411 -1.47 29.10 14.78
CA SER A 411 -2.46 28.75 15.80
C SER A 411 -3.75 28.20 15.20
N LEU A 412 -4.54 27.47 15.98
CA LEU A 412 -5.87 27.01 15.55
C LEU A 412 -6.81 28.18 15.24
N ALA A 413 -6.71 29.29 15.99
CA ALA A 413 -7.53 30.48 15.75
C ALA A 413 -7.18 31.14 14.41
N GLU A 414 -5.88 31.32 14.14
CA GLU A 414 -5.39 31.86 12.87
C GLU A 414 -5.77 30.95 11.70
N PHE A 415 -5.74 29.62 11.90
CA PHE A 415 -6.13 28.67 10.87
C PHE A 415 -7.63 28.70 10.57
N SER A 416 -8.48 28.84 11.60
CA SER A 416 -9.93 29.03 11.41
C SER A 416 -10.23 30.29 10.61
N GLU A 417 -9.63 31.43 11.00
CA GLU A 417 -9.79 32.71 10.30
C GLU A 417 -9.31 32.63 8.85
N PHE A 418 -8.17 31.96 8.62
CA PHE A 418 -7.67 31.70 7.27
C PHE A 418 -8.66 30.87 6.43
N LEU A 419 -9.24 29.81 6.99
CA LEU A 419 -10.22 28.99 6.27
C LEU A 419 -11.52 29.75 6.00
N GLU A 420 -11.99 30.58 6.93
CA GLU A 420 -13.18 31.41 6.75
C GLU A 420 -12.98 32.49 5.67
N THR A 421 -11.74 32.97 5.49
CA THR A 421 -11.41 33.96 4.46
C THR A 421 -11.13 33.34 3.08
N THR A 422 -10.59 32.12 3.04
CA THR A 422 -10.15 31.47 1.78
C THR A 422 -11.10 30.39 1.27
N ALA A 423 -11.92 29.81 2.13
CA ALA A 423 -13.00 28.89 1.80
C ALA A 423 -14.36 29.48 2.25
N ASN A 424 -15.45 28.74 2.04
CA ASN A 424 -16.75 29.13 2.60
C ASN A 424 -16.90 28.62 4.05
N ASP A 425 -17.77 29.27 4.83
CA ASP A 425 -18.03 28.97 6.25
C ASP A 425 -18.33 27.48 6.51
N VAL A 426 -19.01 26.79 5.59
CA VAL A 426 -19.38 25.38 5.75
C VAL A 426 -18.15 24.48 5.63
N VAL A 427 -17.28 24.74 4.66
CA VAL A 427 -16.01 24.00 4.46
C VAL A 427 -15.04 24.31 5.60
N ALA A 428 -15.00 25.57 6.07
CA ALA A 428 -14.19 25.96 7.22
C ALA A 428 -14.63 25.21 8.50
N ALA A 429 -15.92 25.24 8.84
CA ALA A 429 -16.47 24.56 10.01
C ALA A 429 -16.27 23.03 9.95
N ASP A 430 -16.48 22.43 8.78
CA ASP A 430 -16.27 21.00 8.54
C ASP A 430 -14.79 20.61 8.72
N THR A 431 -13.86 21.42 8.22
CA THR A 431 -12.42 21.21 8.42
C THR A 431 -12.04 21.35 9.89
N MET A 432 -12.58 22.35 10.60
CA MET A 432 -12.32 22.59 12.02
C MET A 432 -12.90 21.52 12.95
N THR A 433 -13.94 20.79 12.52
CA THR A 433 -14.44 19.58 13.22
C THR A 433 -13.35 18.51 13.32
N GLY A 434 -12.43 18.47 12.36
CA GLY A 434 -11.23 17.64 12.39
C GLY A 434 -10.22 18.00 13.49
N TYR A 435 -10.37 19.12 14.20
CA TYR A 435 -9.47 19.54 15.28
C TYR A 435 -10.16 19.58 16.65
N ALA A 436 -11.49 19.73 16.67
CA ALA A 436 -12.27 19.75 17.90
C ALA A 436 -12.36 18.36 18.57
N ILE A 437 -12.05 18.26 19.86
CA ILE A 437 -12.04 16.98 20.62
C ILE A 437 -13.29 16.75 21.48
N ALA A 438 -14.24 17.70 21.49
CA ALA A 438 -15.32 17.72 22.46
C ALA A 438 -16.28 16.52 22.34
N ALA A 439 -16.58 16.09 21.10
CA ALA A 439 -17.48 14.97 20.83
C ALA A 439 -16.91 13.65 21.38
N GLU A 440 -15.65 13.36 21.06
CA GLU A 440 -14.97 12.15 21.55
C GLU A 440 -14.81 12.18 23.08
N MET A 441 -14.52 13.36 23.65
CA MET A 441 -14.45 13.53 25.10
C MET A 441 -15.80 13.41 25.82
N HIS A 442 -16.92 13.54 25.10
CA HIS A 442 -18.25 13.28 25.65
C HIS A 442 -18.55 11.78 25.61
N GLU A 443 -18.19 11.10 24.53
CA GLU A 443 -18.31 9.65 24.37
C GLU A 443 -17.60 8.89 25.50
N LEU A 444 -16.39 9.30 25.87
CA LEU A 444 -15.62 8.74 27.00
C LEU A 444 -16.28 8.89 28.39
N THR A 445 -17.34 9.71 28.49
CA THR A 445 -18.07 9.96 29.74
C THR A 445 -19.50 9.38 29.72
N GLY A 446 -19.82 8.56 28.72
CA GLY A 446 -21.12 7.90 28.60
C GLY A 446 -21.39 6.89 29.72
N ARG A 447 -22.65 6.75 30.12
CA ARG A 447 -23.10 5.88 31.24
C ARG A 447 -22.92 4.38 30.98
N ASP A 448 -22.75 3.97 29.72
CA ASP A 448 -22.62 2.57 29.32
C ASP A 448 -21.17 2.18 28.99
N SER A 449 -20.20 3.05 29.26
CA SER A 449 -18.79 2.83 28.92
C SER A 449 -18.03 2.13 30.06
N ALA A 450 -17.16 1.17 29.71
CA ALA A 450 -16.21 0.56 30.64
C ALA A 450 -15.17 1.59 31.16
N ALA A 451 -15.12 2.78 30.56
CA ALA A 451 -14.43 3.97 31.06
C ALA A 451 -14.81 4.35 32.51
N LEU A 452 -16.00 3.97 32.98
CA LEU A 452 -16.46 4.29 34.33
C LEU A 452 -15.53 3.76 35.42
N ASP A 453 -14.91 2.59 35.21
CA ASP A 453 -13.97 1.97 36.16
C ASP A 453 -12.62 2.70 36.24
N ILE A 454 -12.31 3.54 35.25
CA ILE A 454 -11.10 4.39 35.19
C ILE A 454 -11.45 5.88 35.08
N SER A 455 -12.66 6.25 35.51
CA SER A 455 -13.24 7.59 35.38
C SER A 455 -12.37 8.74 35.92
N PRO A 456 -11.63 8.60 37.04
CA PRO A 456 -10.72 9.64 37.51
C PRO A 456 -9.57 9.92 36.53
N GLU A 457 -8.94 8.88 35.98
CA GLU A 457 -7.84 8.99 35.01
C GLU A 457 -8.32 9.64 33.71
N ILE A 458 -9.53 9.27 33.26
CA ILE A 458 -10.15 9.87 32.06
C ILE A 458 -10.52 11.34 32.30
N GLY A 459 -11.01 11.67 33.50
CA GLY A 459 -11.31 13.05 33.88
C GLY A 459 -10.08 13.95 33.84
N ASP A 460 -8.95 13.45 34.32
CA ASP A 460 -7.67 14.16 34.31
C ASP A 460 -7.12 14.29 32.89
N ALA A 461 -7.06 13.19 32.13
CA ALA A 461 -6.64 13.19 30.74
C ALA A 461 -7.48 14.14 29.87
N LYS A 462 -8.80 14.20 30.09
CA LYS A 462 -9.72 15.13 29.42
C LYS A 462 -9.37 16.59 29.71
N ARG A 463 -9.14 16.97 30.98
CA ARG A 463 -8.75 18.34 31.34
C ARG A 463 -7.42 18.73 30.69
N ARG A 464 -6.45 17.82 30.70
CA ARG A 464 -5.12 18.07 30.11
C ARG A 464 -5.17 18.16 28.59
N ALA A 465 -5.93 17.30 27.92
CA ALA A 465 -6.15 17.35 26.48
C ALA A 465 -6.85 18.65 26.06
N ALA A 466 -7.85 19.10 26.81
CA ALA A 466 -8.48 20.41 26.58
C ALA A 466 -7.48 21.56 26.72
N ALA A 467 -6.62 21.52 27.74
CA ALA A 467 -5.56 22.52 27.92
C ALA A 467 -4.56 22.56 26.75
N VAL A 468 -4.25 21.42 26.13
CA VAL A 468 -3.42 21.37 24.92
C VAL A 468 -4.11 22.05 23.74
N ILE A 469 -5.41 21.81 23.52
CA ILE A 469 -6.17 22.50 22.46
C ILE A 469 -6.24 24.00 22.72
N THR A 470 -6.56 24.43 23.93
CA THR A 470 -6.59 25.86 24.30
C THR A 470 -5.21 26.53 24.15
N ALA A 471 -4.11 25.81 24.40
CA ALA A 471 -2.78 26.31 24.09
C ALA A 471 -2.56 26.46 22.58
N ALA A 472 -2.99 25.46 21.78
CA ALA A 472 -2.90 25.46 20.33
C ALA A 472 -3.76 26.57 19.66
N GLU A 473 -4.83 27.05 20.30
CA GLU A 473 -5.57 28.24 19.87
C GLU A 473 -4.72 29.51 19.86
N ARG A 474 -3.66 29.57 20.66
CA ARG A 474 -2.77 30.75 20.74
C ARG A 474 -1.50 30.56 19.93
N THR A 475 -0.86 29.39 20.03
CA THR A 475 0.38 29.08 19.32
C THR A 475 0.62 27.58 19.31
N THR A 476 1.36 27.09 18.33
CA THR A 476 1.72 25.68 18.22
C THR A 476 3.24 25.51 18.33
N PRO A 477 3.73 24.35 18.82
CA PRO A 477 5.16 24.05 18.81
C PRO A 477 5.79 24.09 17.41
N MET A 478 5.02 23.82 16.36
CA MET A 478 5.49 23.84 14.98
C MET A 478 5.84 25.25 14.50
N VAL A 479 5.17 26.30 14.99
CA VAL A 479 5.51 27.70 14.66
C VAL A 479 6.96 28.01 14.99
N SER A 480 7.43 27.61 16.18
CA SER A 480 8.82 27.83 16.60
C SER A 480 9.81 27.11 15.67
N LEU A 481 9.54 25.84 15.33
CA LEU A 481 10.39 25.07 14.42
C LEU A 481 10.43 25.68 13.01
N LEU A 482 9.29 26.15 12.51
CA LEU A 482 9.21 26.81 11.21
C LEU A 482 9.96 28.14 11.19
N ASN A 483 9.84 28.96 12.25
CA ASN A 483 10.60 30.20 12.37
C ASN A 483 12.11 29.94 12.39
N GLU A 484 12.58 28.95 13.14
CA GLU A 484 13.98 28.50 13.14
C GLU A 484 14.43 28.03 11.75
N ALA A 485 13.58 27.26 11.06
CA ALA A 485 13.89 26.76 9.73
C ALA A 485 13.85 27.86 8.65
N LEU A 486 13.01 28.89 8.81
CA LEU A 486 12.81 29.99 7.89
C LEU A 486 13.94 31.02 7.97
N ALA A 487 14.47 31.30 9.17
CA ALA A 487 15.49 32.33 9.37
C ALA A 487 16.77 32.18 8.50
N PRO A 488 17.30 30.97 8.24
CA PRO A 488 18.37 30.79 7.25
C PRO A 488 17.91 30.98 5.80
N ALA A 489 16.68 30.57 5.45
CA ALA A 489 16.15 30.67 4.09
C ALA A 489 15.95 32.14 3.66
N LEU A 490 15.52 33.01 4.57
CA LEU A 490 15.39 34.46 4.34
C LEU A 490 16.72 35.18 4.07
N ARG A 491 17.85 34.56 4.42
CA ARG A 491 19.19 35.12 4.25
C ARG A 491 19.98 34.45 3.11
N SER A 492 19.61 33.24 2.72
CA SER A 492 20.34 32.47 1.71
C SER A 492 20.20 33.05 0.30
N SER A 493 21.24 32.89 -0.53
CA SER A 493 21.19 33.12 -1.98
C SER A 493 20.82 31.86 -2.77
N SER A 494 20.62 30.72 -2.11
CA SER A 494 20.14 29.48 -2.72
C SER A 494 18.65 29.29 -2.55
N ARG A 495 18.00 28.56 -3.47
CA ARG A 495 16.58 28.25 -3.36
C ARG A 495 16.31 27.24 -2.24
N THR A 496 15.21 27.43 -1.52
CA THR A 496 14.74 26.54 -0.44
C THR A 496 13.30 26.11 -0.67
N LEU A 497 13.01 24.82 -0.53
CA LEU A 497 11.65 24.28 -0.55
C LEU A 497 11.16 24.01 0.87
N PHE A 498 9.92 24.40 1.18
CA PHE A 498 9.17 23.94 2.34
C PHE A 498 8.04 23.04 1.83
N ALA A 499 8.09 21.76 2.19
CA ALA A 499 7.15 20.74 1.75
C ALA A 499 6.18 20.39 2.89
N PHE A 500 4.93 20.81 2.73
CA PHE A 500 3.80 20.53 3.63
C PHE A 500 3.02 19.29 3.19
N ARG A 501 2.10 18.83 4.03
CA ARG A 501 1.29 17.62 3.77
C ARG A 501 0.19 17.82 2.73
N ASN A 502 -0.31 19.04 2.60
CA ASN A 502 -1.31 19.43 1.62
C ASN A 502 -1.14 20.92 1.26
N GLU A 503 -1.82 21.37 0.22
CA GLU A 503 -1.74 22.75 -0.28
C GLU A 503 -2.34 23.75 0.71
N SER A 504 -3.47 23.44 1.34
CA SER A 504 -4.11 24.32 2.34
C SER A 504 -3.16 24.70 3.48
N LEU A 505 -2.34 23.77 3.99
CA LEU A 505 -1.35 24.07 5.03
C LEU A 505 -0.18 24.90 4.49
N SER A 506 0.21 24.68 3.24
CA SER A 506 1.24 25.48 2.57
C SER A 506 0.76 26.93 2.43
N ASP A 507 -0.47 27.14 1.96
CA ASP A 507 -1.05 28.47 1.77
C ASP A 507 -1.29 29.17 3.12
N PHE A 508 -1.77 28.44 4.12
CA PHE A 508 -1.89 28.96 5.47
C PHE A 508 -0.54 29.41 6.04
N ALA A 509 0.52 28.62 5.82
CA ALA A 509 1.87 29.01 6.24
C ALA A 509 2.35 30.28 5.52
N VAL A 510 2.06 30.45 4.23
CA VAL A 510 2.36 31.70 3.51
C VAL A 510 1.63 32.88 4.13
N ALA A 511 0.32 32.77 4.33
CA ALA A 511 -0.49 33.83 4.92
C ALA A 511 0.01 34.21 6.32
N ARG A 512 0.28 33.21 7.16
CA ARG A 512 0.71 33.42 8.55
C ARG A 512 2.12 34.00 8.67
N PHE A 513 3.10 33.45 7.96
CA PHE A 513 4.49 33.91 8.06
C PHE A 513 4.76 35.14 7.20
N GLY A 514 3.97 35.40 6.16
CA GLY A 514 4.09 36.60 5.32
C GLY A 514 3.79 37.88 6.08
N VAL A 515 2.86 37.85 7.05
CA VAL A 515 2.57 38.97 7.94
C VAL A 515 3.74 39.25 8.89
N GLU A 516 4.35 38.20 9.45
CA GLU A 516 5.45 38.32 10.41
C GLU A 516 6.79 38.68 9.74
N HIS A 517 7.01 38.18 8.52
CA HIS A 517 8.26 38.34 7.78
C HIS A 517 7.98 38.92 6.37
N PRO A 518 7.90 40.25 6.18
CA PRO A 518 7.63 40.85 4.86
C PRO A 518 8.61 40.39 3.76
N LYS A 519 9.88 40.16 4.13
CA LYS A 519 10.91 39.63 3.24
C LYS A 519 10.59 38.22 2.71
N LEU A 520 9.75 37.45 3.40
CA LEU A 520 9.28 36.16 2.89
C LEU A 520 8.50 36.35 1.59
N LEU A 521 7.62 37.35 1.52
CA LEU A 521 6.80 37.61 0.34
C LEU A 521 7.69 37.96 -0.87
N GLU A 522 8.66 38.86 -0.69
CA GLU A 522 9.66 39.16 -1.72
C GLU A 522 10.39 37.89 -2.21
N ARG A 523 10.78 37.01 -1.29
CA ARG A 523 11.50 35.78 -1.61
C ARG A 523 10.62 34.71 -2.26
N LEU A 524 9.31 34.70 -1.99
CA LEU A 524 8.35 33.85 -2.68
C LEU A 524 8.16 34.35 -4.12
N ASP A 525 7.98 35.65 -4.32
CA ASP A 525 7.84 36.28 -5.64
C ASP A 525 9.08 36.03 -6.52
N ASP A 526 10.28 36.14 -5.94
CA ASP A 526 11.56 35.86 -6.61
C ASP A 526 11.83 34.35 -6.83
N ASN A 527 10.93 33.46 -6.39
CA ASN A 527 11.11 32.00 -6.40
C ASN A 527 12.37 31.52 -5.65
N MET A 528 12.83 32.28 -4.66
CA MET A 528 13.93 31.93 -3.77
C MET A 528 13.48 31.00 -2.64
N ILE A 529 12.24 31.14 -2.20
CA ILE A 529 11.57 30.21 -1.30
C ILE A 529 10.36 29.67 -2.06
N ARG A 530 10.08 28.37 -1.91
CA ARG A 530 8.86 27.75 -2.44
C ARG A 530 8.18 27.00 -1.31
N PHE A 531 6.93 27.33 -1.04
CA PHE A 531 6.06 26.50 -0.20
C PHE A 531 5.23 25.61 -1.13
N SER A 532 5.20 24.32 -0.86
CA SER A 532 4.51 23.34 -1.70
C SER A 532 4.19 22.07 -0.91
N THR A 533 3.69 21.04 -1.57
CA THR A 533 3.54 19.71 -0.99
C THR A 533 4.80 18.86 -1.20
N LEU A 534 4.79 17.62 -0.69
CA LEU A 534 5.82 16.63 -1.02
C LEU A 534 5.99 16.41 -2.54
N HIS A 535 4.95 16.66 -3.34
CA HIS A 535 5.05 16.57 -4.81
C HIS A 535 6.05 17.59 -5.38
N GLY A 536 6.19 18.75 -4.73
CA GLY A 536 7.18 19.76 -5.12
C GLY A 536 8.62 19.27 -5.08
N LEU A 537 8.96 18.29 -4.22
CA LEU A 537 10.29 17.65 -4.24
C LEU A 537 10.49 16.82 -5.51
N THR A 538 9.48 16.04 -5.88
CA THR A 538 9.49 15.21 -7.09
C THR A 538 9.59 16.09 -8.34
N ASP A 539 8.80 17.16 -8.42
CA ASP A 539 8.82 18.11 -9.54
C ASP A 539 10.21 18.75 -9.71
N ILE A 540 10.82 19.19 -8.62
CA ILE A 540 12.16 19.79 -8.66
C ILE A 540 13.20 18.74 -9.08
N GLY A 541 13.06 17.49 -8.63
CA GLY A 541 13.92 16.38 -9.04
C GLY A 541 13.94 16.13 -10.55
N GLN A 542 12.82 16.39 -11.23
CA GLN A 542 12.65 16.25 -12.67
C GLN A 542 13.15 17.46 -13.49
N LEU A 543 13.51 18.57 -12.85
CA LEU A 543 14.06 19.74 -13.55
C LEU A 543 15.43 19.45 -14.18
N PRO A 544 15.78 20.13 -15.28
CA PRO A 544 17.15 20.09 -15.82
C PRO A 544 18.18 20.50 -14.77
N TYR A 545 19.37 19.87 -14.83
CA TYR A 545 20.43 20.05 -13.83
C TYR A 545 20.73 21.52 -13.45
N PRO A 546 20.83 22.50 -14.39
CA PRO A 546 21.13 23.89 -14.04
C PRO A 546 20.06 24.58 -13.16
N ALA A 547 18.79 24.19 -13.29
CA ALA A 547 17.70 24.71 -12.47
C ALA A 547 17.60 23.91 -11.16
N ARG A 548 17.69 22.59 -11.24
CA ARG A 548 17.65 21.67 -10.09
C ARG A 548 18.72 22.00 -9.05
N ARG A 549 19.97 22.25 -9.47
CA ARG A 549 21.09 22.56 -8.57
C ARG A 549 20.96 23.85 -7.76
N GLN A 550 20.01 24.74 -8.13
CA GLN A 550 19.76 25.99 -7.40
C GLN A 550 19.05 25.73 -6.06
N TYR A 551 18.32 24.61 -5.96
CA TYR A 551 17.70 24.17 -4.72
C TYR A 551 18.73 23.46 -3.86
N LYS A 552 19.14 24.11 -2.77
CA LYS A 552 20.16 23.60 -1.85
C LYS A 552 19.61 23.07 -0.54
N ARG A 553 18.36 23.39 -0.22
CA ARG A 553 17.70 22.97 1.02
C ARG A 553 16.24 22.61 0.81
N ALA A 554 15.79 21.56 1.47
CA ALA A 554 14.38 21.23 1.65
C ALA A 554 14.04 21.08 3.14
N VAL A 555 12.89 21.60 3.54
CA VAL A 555 12.31 21.46 4.88
C VAL A 555 10.99 20.75 4.73
N VAL A 556 10.86 19.55 5.29
CA VAL A 556 9.65 18.74 5.23
C VAL A 556 8.90 18.88 6.55
N VAL A 557 7.66 19.37 6.48
CA VAL A 557 6.88 19.84 7.63
C VAL A 557 5.76 18.87 7.95
N ALA A 558 5.70 18.42 9.21
CA ALA A 558 4.75 17.43 9.71
C ALA A 558 4.62 16.16 8.83
N PRO A 559 5.73 15.57 8.34
CA PRO A 559 5.68 14.34 7.55
C PRO A 559 5.08 13.18 8.37
N THR A 560 4.51 12.17 7.71
CA THR A 560 4.30 10.88 8.38
C THR A 560 5.60 10.12 8.54
N ARG A 561 5.60 9.08 9.39
CA ARG A 561 6.70 8.12 9.48
C ARG A 561 7.08 7.58 8.08
N ALA A 562 6.09 7.11 7.32
CA ALA A 562 6.31 6.57 5.98
C ALA A 562 6.81 7.64 4.99
N SER A 563 6.28 8.87 5.05
CA SER A 563 6.66 9.95 4.15
C SER A 563 8.12 10.36 4.33
N ILE A 564 8.63 10.35 5.57
CA ILE A 564 10.07 10.59 5.83
C ILE A 564 10.92 9.59 5.04
N LEU A 565 10.62 8.29 5.17
CA LEU A 565 11.38 7.23 4.53
C LEU A 565 11.25 7.33 3.00
N GLN A 566 10.06 7.60 2.48
CA GLN A 566 9.81 7.81 1.05
C GLN A 566 10.58 9.02 0.48
N VAL A 567 10.63 10.15 1.20
CA VAL A 567 11.43 11.32 0.80
C VAL A 567 12.91 10.95 0.71
N LEU A 568 13.45 10.23 1.70
CA LEU A 568 14.84 9.78 1.67
C LEU A 568 15.15 8.84 0.49
N ALA A 569 14.12 8.19 -0.04
CA ALA A 569 14.18 7.30 -1.18
C ALA A 569 14.04 7.96 -2.55
N LEU A 570 13.77 9.27 -2.61
CA LEU A 570 13.79 10.00 -3.88
C LEU A 570 15.20 9.95 -4.49
N PRO A 571 15.35 9.68 -5.80
CA PRO A 571 16.66 9.63 -6.45
C PRO A 571 17.48 10.89 -6.22
N TRP A 572 16.82 12.04 -6.36
CA TRP A 572 17.39 13.36 -6.12
C TRP A 572 16.79 14.01 -4.88
N LEU A 573 17.65 14.62 -4.08
CA LEU A 573 17.31 15.54 -2.99
C LEU A 573 18.24 16.75 -3.03
N PRO A 574 17.88 17.89 -2.42
CA PRO A 574 18.84 18.96 -2.16
C PRO A 574 19.99 18.51 -1.25
N ASP A 575 21.07 19.28 -1.20
CA ASP A 575 22.25 18.98 -0.35
C ASP A 575 21.88 18.90 1.14
N GLU A 576 20.93 19.72 1.59
CA GLU A 576 20.41 19.73 2.96
C GLU A 576 18.91 19.39 2.99
N VAL A 577 18.54 18.41 3.81
CA VAL A 577 17.14 18.04 4.07
C VAL A 577 16.88 18.11 5.57
N GLU A 578 15.80 18.77 5.97
CA GLU A 578 15.39 18.92 7.35
C GLU A 578 13.95 18.44 7.54
N PHE A 579 13.72 17.57 8.54
CA PHE A 579 12.38 17.08 8.87
C PHE A 579 11.89 17.73 10.17
N LEU A 580 10.72 18.37 10.14
CA LEU A 580 10.10 18.99 11.31
C LEU A 580 8.86 18.18 11.74
N ALA A 581 8.90 17.53 12.90
CA ALA A 581 7.81 16.66 13.35
C ALA A 581 7.71 16.57 14.88
N ASP A 582 6.65 15.94 15.40
CA ASP A 582 6.59 15.56 16.80
C ASP A 582 7.59 14.43 17.13
N ALA A 583 7.97 14.32 18.40
CA ALA A 583 8.98 13.36 18.84
C ALA A 583 8.58 11.90 18.56
N ASP A 584 7.29 11.54 18.57
CA ASP A 584 6.89 10.16 18.28
C ASP A 584 7.14 9.82 16.80
N THR A 585 6.76 10.72 15.90
CA THR A 585 6.99 10.53 14.47
C THR A 585 8.49 10.37 14.19
N LEU A 586 9.33 11.22 14.78
CA LEU A 586 10.78 11.13 14.62
C LEU A 586 11.37 9.83 15.18
N ARG A 587 11.00 9.42 16.39
CA ARG A 587 11.60 8.22 17.02
C ARG A 587 11.21 6.93 16.29
N PHE A 588 9.96 6.82 15.82
CA PHE A 588 9.52 5.63 15.08
C PHE A 588 10.07 5.61 13.65
N ALA A 589 10.15 6.77 12.98
CA ALA A 589 10.83 6.86 11.69
C ALA A 589 12.33 6.55 11.83
N ALA A 590 12.98 6.99 12.91
CA ALA A 590 14.38 6.69 13.16
C ALA A 590 14.62 5.19 13.36
N ARG A 591 13.79 4.52 14.18
CA ARG A 591 13.81 3.06 14.36
C ARG A 591 13.77 2.34 13.02
N ASP A 592 12.77 2.66 12.19
CA ASP A 592 12.58 2.01 10.90
C ASP A 592 13.73 2.31 9.93
N ALA A 593 14.26 3.54 9.95
CA ALA A 593 15.42 3.93 9.17
C ALA A 593 16.70 3.21 9.60
N VAL A 594 16.91 2.91 10.89
CA VAL A 594 18.05 2.10 11.35
C VAL A 594 17.98 0.69 10.76
N ARG A 595 16.82 0.04 10.88
CA ARG A 595 16.64 -1.33 10.38
C ARG A 595 16.79 -1.36 8.87
N LEU A 596 16.03 -0.55 8.17
CA LEU A 596 16.03 -0.50 6.71
C LEU A 596 17.40 -0.08 6.15
N GLY A 597 18.06 0.89 6.79
CA GLY A 597 19.40 1.34 6.40
C GLY A 597 20.47 0.26 6.54
N THR A 598 20.32 -0.64 7.51
CA THR A 598 21.21 -1.80 7.68
C THR A 598 21.05 -2.79 6.53
N GLU A 599 19.81 -3.11 6.16
CA GLU A 599 19.50 -4.06 5.08
C GLU A 599 19.82 -3.49 3.69
N LEU A 600 19.69 -2.17 3.52
CA LEU A 600 20.03 -1.44 2.30
C LEU A 600 21.43 -0.80 2.35
N SER A 601 22.32 -1.29 3.21
CA SER A 601 23.68 -0.74 3.39
C SER A 601 24.55 -0.79 2.12
N HIS A 602 24.23 -1.70 1.20
CA HIS A 602 24.87 -1.82 -0.11
C HIS A 602 24.42 -0.74 -1.11
N MET A 603 23.38 0.04 -0.78
CA MET A 603 22.82 1.10 -1.62
C MET A 603 23.10 2.49 -1.02
N PRO A 604 23.23 3.55 -1.84
CA PRO A 604 23.42 4.93 -1.35
C PRO A 604 22.33 5.41 -0.39
N ILE A 605 21.12 4.87 -0.53
CA ILE A 605 19.98 5.17 0.34
C ILE A 605 20.19 4.68 1.78
N GLY A 606 20.94 3.59 2.00
CA GLY A 606 21.25 3.11 3.34
C GLY A 606 21.97 4.17 4.16
N ALA A 607 22.95 4.87 3.55
CA ALA A 607 23.65 5.98 4.19
C ALA A 607 22.73 7.17 4.52
N ARG A 608 21.74 7.49 3.67
CA ARG A 608 20.75 8.54 3.95
C ARG A 608 19.87 8.16 5.15
N LEU A 609 19.39 6.93 5.18
CA LEU A 609 18.58 6.39 6.29
C LEU A 609 19.36 6.41 7.60
N THR A 610 20.63 5.98 7.60
CA THR A 610 21.50 6.02 8.81
C THR A 610 21.74 7.45 9.29
N ARG A 611 22.00 8.41 8.38
CA ARG A 611 22.17 9.83 8.75
C ARG A 611 20.89 10.41 9.35
N PHE A 612 19.73 10.13 8.74
CA PHE A 612 18.45 10.54 9.29
C PHE A 612 18.21 9.95 10.68
N ALA A 613 18.38 8.63 10.84
CA ALA A 613 18.17 7.97 12.11
C ALA A 613 19.03 8.57 13.22
N LYS A 614 20.30 8.86 12.93
CA LYS A 614 21.19 9.55 13.86
C LYS A 614 20.66 10.94 14.23
N ALA A 615 20.37 11.78 13.24
CA ALA A 615 19.89 13.15 13.47
C ALA A 615 18.57 13.18 14.26
N ALA A 616 17.65 12.26 13.95
CA ALA A 616 16.37 12.13 14.63
C ALA A 616 16.53 11.63 16.07
N ASN A 617 17.36 10.61 16.33
CA ASN A 617 17.63 10.12 17.68
C ASN A 617 18.33 11.17 18.54
N ASP A 618 19.36 11.84 18.01
CA ASP A 618 20.07 12.92 18.70
C ASP A 618 19.08 14.04 19.08
N ARG A 619 18.16 14.41 18.16
CA ARG A 619 17.12 15.41 18.44
C ARG A 619 16.13 14.94 19.50
N VAL A 620 15.59 13.71 19.37
CA VAL A 620 14.60 13.15 20.31
C VAL A 620 15.18 13.09 21.72
N SER A 621 16.42 12.62 21.89
CA SER A 621 17.11 12.63 23.18
C SER A 621 17.36 14.05 23.69
N GLY A 622 17.78 14.97 22.81
CA GLY A 622 18.02 16.37 23.18
C GLY A 622 16.78 17.14 23.66
N ILE A 623 15.57 16.69 23.32
CA ILE A 623 14.30 17.27 23.80
C ILE A 623 13.65 16.46 24.94
N GLY A 624 14.38 15.51 25.54
CA GLY A 624 13.92 14.70 26.67
C GLY A 624 13.04 13.50 26.28
N GLY A 625 12.96 13.15 24.99
CA GLY A 625 12.29 11.94 24.52
C GLY A 625 13.19 10.71 24.60
N HIS A 626 12.59 9.52 24.56
CA HIS A 626 13.32 8.26 24.52
C HIS A 626 13.45 7.73 23.09
N VAL A 627 14.59 7.10 22.81
CA VAL A 627 14.85 6.38 21.56
C VAL A 627 14.19 5.00 21.63
N VAL A 628 13.48 4.62 20.57
CA VAL A 628 12.84 3.30 20.48
C VAL A 628 13.89 2.26 20.12
N GLN A 629 13.98 1.20 20.91
CA GLN A 629 14.89 0.09 20.63
C GLN A 629 14.33 -0.78 19.51
N LEU A 630 15.23 -1.43 18.76
CA LEU A 630 14.84 -2.32 17.67
C LEU A 630 14.14 -3.60 18.16
N ASP A 631 14.43 -4.01 19.40
CA ASP A 631 13.96 -5.28 19.98
C ASP A 631 12.67 -5.12 20.79
N THR A 632 12.19 -3.88 21.00
CA THR A 632 10.90 -3.65 21.64
C THR A 632 9.76 -3.74 20.62
N ALA A 633 8.67 -4.41 21.04
CA ALA A 633 7.41 -4.51 20.29
C ALA A 633 6.61 -3.19 20.32
N ASP A 634 7.29 -2.05 20.42
CA ASP A 634 6.66 -0.74 20.51
C ASP A 634 5.94 -0.44 19.20
N ILE A 635 4.63 -0.23 19.33
CA ILE A 635 3.73 0.01 18.20
C ILE A 635 3.80 1.50 17.87
N PRO A 636 4.08 1.88 16.61
CA PRO A 636 4.02 3.25 16.16
C PRO A 636 2.66 3.83 16.47
N SER A 637 2.64 5.08 16.93
CA SER A 637 1.38 5.81 16.95
C SER A 637 0.85 5.98 15.54
N ASP A 638 -0.47 6.15 15.42
CA ASP A 638 -1.08 6.58 14.16
C ASP A 638 -0.37 7.83 13.63
N ASP A 639 -0.17 7.83 12.32
CA ASP A 639 0.41 8.95 11.60
C ASP A 639 -0.48 10.19 11.75
N VAL A 640 0.13 11.37 11.79
CA VAL A 640 -0.64 12.62 11.74
C VAL A 640 -1.32 12.75 10.38
N GLU A 641 -2.64 12.64 10.37
CA GLU A 641 -3.48 12.95 9.23
C GLU A 641 -4.03 14.37 9.35
N PHE A 642 -4.11 15.12 8.25
CA PHE A 642 -4.76 16.43 8.19
C PHE A 642 -6.06 16.32 7.39
N PRO A 643 -7.15 16.96 7.83
CA PRO A 643 -8.45 16.85 7.17
C PRO A 643 -8.39 17.48 5.78
N SER A 644 -9.00 16.81 4.80
CA SER A 644 -9.17 17.32 3.44
C SER A 644 -10.53 18.02 3.23
N GLY A 645 -11.28 18.27 4.31
CA GLY A 645 -12.71 18.56 4.26
C GLY A 645 -13.52 17.30 3.87
N GLY A 646 -14.59 17.03 4.62
CA GLY A 646 -15.69 16.16 4.21
C GLY A 646 -16.64 16.85 3.24
N VAL A 647 -16.62 18.19 3.16
CA VAL A 647 -17.44 18.99 2.23
C VAL A 647 -16.61 19.45 1.02
N VAL A 648 -17.08 19.14 -0.18
CA VAL A 648 -16.63 19.76 -1.44
C VAL A 648 -17.67 20.77 -1.87
N ASP A 649 -17.35 22.06 -1.84
CA ASP A 649 -18.27 23.10 -2.28
C ASP A 649 -18.00 23.51 -3.74
N LEU A 650 -18.94 23.18 -4.62
CA LEU A 650 -18.93 23.52 -6.04
C LEU A 650 -19.87 24.70 -6.36
N ARG A 651 -20.38 25.42 -5.35
CA ARG A 651 -21.25 26.59 -5.54
C ARG A 651 -20.49 27.82 -6.06
N SER A 652 -19.15 27.78 -6.11
CA SER A 652 -18.29 28.90 -6.53
C SER A 652 -18.05 28.89 -8.05
N GLY A 653 -18.56 29.94 -8.71
CA GLY A 653 -18.45 30.16 -10.15
C GLY A 653 -19.62 30.98 -10.65
N TYR A 654 -19.35 32.23 -11.02
CA TYR A 654 -20.29 33.24 -11.54
C TYR A 654 -21.28 33.83 -10.54
N GLY A 655 -20.93 35.03 -10.05
CA GLY A 655 -21.90 36.01 -9.59
C GLY A 655 -22.85 36.36 -10.73
N GLY A 656 -24.06 35.82 -10.68
CA GLY A 656 -25.11 36.11 -11.63
C GLY A 656 -26.45 35.69 -11.05
N ARG A 657 -27.33 36.66 -10.82
CA ARG A 657 -28.74 36.49 -10.43
C ARG A 657 -29.37 35.35 -11.25
N GLY A 658 -29.79 34.25 -10.62
CA GLY A 658 -30.40 33.15 -11.37
C GLY A 658 -31.12 32.11 -10.53
N ASP A 659 -30.46 31.46 -9.57
CA ASP A 659 -31.11 30.41 -8.76
C ASP A 659 -30.42 30.28 -7.38
N LYS A 660 -31.20 30.29 -6.29
CA LYS A 660 -30.69 30.12 -4.91
C LYS A 660 -30.73 28.65 -4.46
N THR A 661 -31.35 27.78 -5.25
CA THR A 661 -31.51 26.37 -4.93
C THR A 661 -30.15 25.70 -4.87
N THR A 662 -29.86 25.04 -3.76
CA THR A 662 -28.61 24.30 -3.52
C THR A 662 -28.97 22.82 -3.34
N TYR A 663 -28.24 21.94 -4.00
CA TYR A 663 -28.29 20.51 -3.77
C TYR A 663 -27.12 20.09 -2.87
N GLU A 664 -27.42 19.22 -1.91
CA GLU A 664 -26.44 18.53 -1.09
C GLU A 664 -26.44 17.06 -1.51
N LEU A 665 -25.30 16.59 -2.00
CA LEU A 665 -25.08 15.19 -2.35
C LEU A 665 -24.26 14.54 -1.24
N VAL A 666 -24.88 13.62 -0.51
CA VAL A 666 -24.19 12.83 0.51
C VAL A 666 -23.62 11.56 -0.13
N LEU A 667 -22.31 11.40 -0.03
CA LEU A 667 -21.54 10.25 -0.49
C LEU A 667 -21.25 9.29 0.69
N ASP A 668 -20.71 8.11 0.40
CA ASP A 668 -20.23 7.18 1.43
C ASP A 668 -19.23 7.87 2.39
N ARG A 669 -19.36 7.55 3.70
CA ARG A 669 -18.60 8.16 4.81
C ARG A 669 -18.91 9.63 5.07
N ASP A 670 -20.17 10.02 4.90
CA ASP A 670 -20.70 11.36 5.22
C ASP A 670 -19.99 12.51 4.50
N ARG A 671 -19.33 12.22 3.36
CA ARG A 671 -18.78 13.27 2.50
C ARG A 671 -19.90 13.96 1.77
N ARG A 672 -19.85 15.29 1.68
CA ARG A 672 -20.91 16.12 1.11
C ARG A 672 -20.38 16.88 -0.09
N ILE A 673 -21.12 16.90 -1.19
CA ILE A 673 -20.88 17.84 -2.29
C ILE A 673 -22.02 18.86 -2.27
N LEU A 674 -21.68 20.14 -2.12
CA LEU A 674 -22.63 21.24 -2.26
C LEU A 674 -22.57 21.75 -3.69
N ALA A 675 -23.69 21.72 -4.41
CA ALA A 675 -23.74 22.07 -5.82
C ALA A 675 -25.01 22.88 -6.15
N ARG A 676 -24.96 23.63 -7.25
CA ARG A 676 -26.16 24.25 -7.87
C ARG A 676 -26.78 23.29 -8.89
N PRO A 677 -28.09 23.39 -9.21
CA PRO A 677 -28.75 22.58 -10.24
C PRO A 677 -28.02 22.51 -11.59
N SER A 678 -27.32 23.58 -11.98
CA SER A 678 -26.55 23.69 -13.21
C SER A 678 -25.12 23.13 -13.14
N THR A 679 -24.69 22.59 -11.99
CA THR A 679 -23.32 22.09 -11.81
C THR A 679 -23.18 20.74 -12.49
N GLY A 680 -22.40 20.68 -13.56
CA GLY A 680 -22.07 19.42 -14.22
C GLY A 680 -21.08 18.61 -13.39
N ILE A 681 -21.56 17.55 -12.73
CA ILE A 681 -20.72 16.60 -12.00
C ILE A 681 -20.46 15.40 -12.90
N VAL A 682 -19.21 15.25 -13.34
CA VAL A 682 -18.78 14.07 -14.10
C VAL A 682 -18.23 13.04 -13.13
N VAL A 683 -18.96 11.94 -12.94
CA VAL A 683 -18.45 10.77 -12.22
C VAL A 683 -17.39 10.12 -13.10
N ARG A 684 -16.13 10.46 -12.87
CA ARG A 684 -15.02 9.74 -13.49
C ARG A 684 -14.80 8.48 -12.66
N ASN A 685 -15.47 7.40 -13.03
CA ASN A 685 -15.09 6.08 -12.55
C ASN A 685 -13.67 5.81 -13.08
N LYS A 686 -12.66 6.10 -12.26
CA LYS A 686 -11.36 5.44 -12.42
C LYS A 686 -11.61 3.98 -12.05
N HIS A 687 -11.93 3.20 -13.08
CA HIS A 687 -12.29 1.78 -12.99
C HIS A 687 -11.05 0.90 -12.77
#